data_AF-A0A951FY92-F1
#
_entry.id   AF-A0A951FY92-F1
#
_cell.length_a   1.000
_cell.length_b   1.000
_cell.length_c   1.000
_cell.angle_alpha   90.00
_cell.angle_beta   90.00
_cell.angle_gamma   90.00
#
_symmetry.space_group_name_H-M   'P 1'
#
loop_
_entity.id
_entity.type
_entity.pdbx_description
1 polymer ?
#
loop_
_entity_poly.entity_id
_entity_poly.type
_entity_poly.pdbx_seq_one_letter_code
_entity_poly.pdbx_strand_id
1 'polypeptide(L)'
;ARPAARFVETVRGFDADVRVAKAPDGQPVKATSLTGVVALSARFGDALLVSASGSQAREVLDALRALADEGFGDGVTTEPPPPPPSRGARPRTPTMTTLPAAPDGVLAGVAASAGIACGEAHHLHGAFAPPADRLADDHEAERLRDAIAAVRIAIERDRDTVSKRAGQAEAAIFDAHLMLLDDEALLDPANHAIESGATAERAYYDAATEVAGRYRALEEPLLQERAADVLDVGRRVVQALTAEHDDAGPDREGIVLAGELTPADAAGLDPTRVTGIATAHGTATAHAAILARALGLPAVVGLGEQLLAIENGTTVLLDGDEGTLQVDPPADVLREASERRERAVRRRAVARERAHEPGLTKDGTRIEVFANLGSVADAARAVEVGAEGVGLLRTEFLFLDRSELPGEEEQAETLREIARTLDGRPLIVRTLDAGADKPLPALPMPPETNPFLGVRGIRLTLERRDVLSTQLRAILRVAAEHPVKMMLPMVASLSEIQAVHTALAEARSDTGIDAPLELGIMVEVPAAALTARLLSEHVDFFSLGTNDLTQYTLAAERGDERLAPLLTGPQPAVLRLVEATVAGAATRGRWVGVCGELAGDPPSALLLVGLGVTELSMAPALVPEVKAALRGVELADAQAAARQALEADGAVAARALGSALL
;
A
#
# COMPACT_ATOMS: atom_id res chain seq x y z
N ALA A 1 9.27 -14.44 13.08
CA ALA A 1 8.29 -13.73 13.94
C ALA A 1 7.00 -14.55 14.11
N ARG A 2 6.27 -14.88 13.03
CA ARG A 2 5.02 -15.68 13.11
C ARG A 2 5.18 -17.07 13.79
N PRO A 3 6.26 -17.85 13.55
CA PRO A 3 6.51 -19.08 14.32
C PRO A 3 6.67 -18.87 15.82
N ALA A 4 7.33 -17.77 16.22
CA ALA A 4 7.51 -17.43 17.64
C ALA A 4 6.18 -17.02 18.30
N ALA A 5 5.35 -16.27 17.59
CA ALA A 5 4.00 -15.91 18.04
C ALA A 5 3.14 -17.15 18.29
N ARG A 6 3.08 -18.08 17.32
CA ARG A 6 2.34 -19.35 17.46
C ARG A 6 2.89 -20.25 18.56
N PHE A 7 4.21 -20.29 18.72
CA PHE A 7 4.86 -21.01 19.80
C PHE A 7 4.40 -20.49 21.17
N VAL A 8 4.41 -19.17 21.35
CA VAL A 8 3.96 -18.51 22.58
C VAL A 8 2.47 -18.71 22.82
N GLU A 9 1.63 -18.54 21.78
CA GLU A 9 0.18 -18.79 21.82
C GLU A 9 -0.14 -20.21 22.31
N THR A 10 0.56 -21.19 21.74
CA THR A 10 0.38 -22.60 22.12
C THR A 10 0.73 -22.80 23.58
N VAL A 11 1.84 -22.23 24.05
CA VAL A 11 2.27 -22.38 25.45
C VAL A 11 1.29 -21.72 26.41
N ARG A 12 0.78 -20.52 26.10
CA ARG A 12 -0.18 -19.78 26.94
C ARG A 12 -1.51 -20.50 27.14
N GLY A 13 -1.84 -21.47 26.29
CA GLY A 13 -3.04 -22.32 26.43
C GLY A 13 -2.96 -23.35 27.55
N PHE A 14 -1.82 -23.49 28.24
CA PHE A 14 -1.58 -24.52 29.26
C PHE A 14 -1.08 -23.92 30.59
N ASP A 15 -1.50 -24.53 31.69
CA ASP A 15 -1.02 -24.27 33.05
C ASP A 15 0.32 -25.00 33.31
N ALA A 16 1.40 -24.47 32.73
CA ALA A 16 2.77 -24.98 32.90
C ALA A 16 3.83 -23.87 32.79
N ASP A 17 4.89 -23.93 33.62
CA ASP A 17 6.12 -23.14 33.44
C ASP A 17 6.96 -23.81 32.35
N VAL A 18 7.03 -23.17 31.19
CA VAL A 18 7.75 -23.65 30.02
C VAL A 18 8.92 -22.73 29.71
N ARG A 19 10.09 -23.30 29.49
CA ARG A 19 11.31 -22.59 29.09
C ARG A 19 11.87 -23.17 27.81
N VAL A 20 12.45 -22.30 26.99
CA VAL A 20 13.08 -22.67 25.73
C VAL A 20 14.48 -22.07 25.65
N ALA A 21 15.44 -22.85 25.15
CA ALA A 21 16.82 -22.43 24.95
C ALA A 21 17.32 -22.89 23.59
N LYS A 22 18.24 -22.15 22.98
CA LYS A 22 19.00 -22.61 21.81
C LYS A 22 20.14 -23.52 22.27
N ALA A 23 20.09 -24.80 21.93
CA ALA A 23 21.10 -25.78 22.35
C ALA A 23 22.44 -25.59 21.59
N PRO A 24 23.58 -25.98 22.18
CA PRO A 24 23.74 -26.55 23.52
C PRO A 24 23.91 -25.51 24.65
N ASP A 25 24.30 -24.27 24.33
CA ASP A 25 24.79 -23.29 25.33
C ASP A 25 23.90 -22.06 25.56
N GLY A 26 22.72 -22.01 24.92
CA GLY A 26 21.80 -20.88 25.05
C GLY A 26 21.16 -20.79 26.43
N GLN A 27 20.97 -19.57 26.92
CA GLN A 27 20.24 -19.36 28.16
C GLN A 27 18.74 -19.63 27.97
N PRO A 28 18.10 -20.37 28.89
CA PRO A 28 16.66 -20.59 28.83
C PRO A 28 15.89 -19.28 29.05
N VAL A 29 14.98 -18.98 28.12
CA VAL A 29 14.00 -17.90 28.22
C VAL A 29 12.63 -18.51 28.54
N LYS A 30 11.74 -17.73 29.16
CA LYS A 30 10.36 -18.14 29.36
C LYS A 30 9.65 -18.25 28.00
N ALA A 31 9.00 -19.39 27.76
CA ALA A 31 8.35 -19.70 26.50
C ALA A 31 7.03 -18.95 26.28
N THR A 32 6.52 -18.28 27.32
CA THR A 32 5.37 -17.36 27.30
C THR A 32 5.74 -15.93 26.89
N SER A 33 7.04 -15.60 26.83
CA SER A 33 7.57 -14.29 26.42
C SER A 33 7.92 -14.29 24.94
N LEU A 34 7.18 -13.52 24.15
CA LEU A 34 7.45 -13.35 22.72
C LEU A 34 8.83 -12.74 22.49
N THR A 35 9.17 -11.69 23.23
CA THR A 35 10.48 -11.04 23.23
C THR A 35 11.59 -12.04 23.57
N GLY A 36 11.41 -12.86 24.61
CA GLY A 36 12.36 -13.89 25.00
C GLY A 36 12.62 -14.91 23.90
N VAL A 37 11.54 -15.47 23.32
CA VAL A 37 11.64 -16.45 22.23
C VAL A 37 12.30 -15.86 20.99
N VAL A 38 11.97 -14.62 20.63
CA VAL A 38 12.59 -13.93 19.48
C VAL A 38 14.07 -13.63 19.75
N ALA A 39 14.44 -13.25 20.98
CA ALA A 39 15.82 -12.95 21.35
C ALA A 39 16.76 -14.15 21.20
N LEU A 40 16.25 -15.39 21.23
CA LEU A 40 17.05 -16.58 20.92
C LEU A 40 17.69 -16.55 19.53
N SER A 41 17.14 -15.73 18.61
CA SER A 41 17.64 -15.58 17.24
C SER A 41 17.85 -16.94 16.56
N ALA A 42 16.91 -17.86 16.80
CA ALA A 42 16.95 -19.22 16.28
C ALA A 42 16.74 -19.22 14.76
N ARG A 43 17.63 -19.90 14.05
CA ARG A 43 17.66 -20.05 12.60
C ARG A 43 17.33 -21.49 12.22
N PHE A 44 17.00 -21.71 10.94
CA PHE A 44 16.82 -23.06 10.41
C PHE A 44 18.07 -23.92 10.68
N GLY A 45 17.87 -25.11 11.24
CA GLY A 45 18.94 -26.03 11.64
C GLY A 45 19.44 -25.87 13.07
N ASP A 46 19.02 -24.82 13.80
CA ASP A 46 19.29 -24.72 15.23
C ASP A 46 18.42 -25.71 16.02
N ALA A 47 19.01 -26.33 17.04
CA ALA A 47 18.28 -27.17 17.98
C ALA A 47 17.71 -26.32 19.12
N LEU A 48 16.41 -26.42 19.36
CA LEU A 48 15.75 -25.81 20.52
C LEU A 48 15.51 -26.88 21.59
N LEU A 49 15.92 -26.58 22.82
CA LEU A 49 15.61 -27.38 23.99
C LEU A 49 14.43 -26.73 24.72
N VAL A 50 13.32 -27.45 24.81
CA VAL A 50 12.13 -27.03 25.55
C VAL A 50 12.00 -27.87 26.82
N SER A 51 11.83 -27.23 27.96
CA SER A 51 11.57 -27.86 29.25
C SER A 51 10.29 -27.31 29.85
N ALA A 52 9.43 -28.18 30.38
CA ALA A 52 8.17 -27.80 31.01
C ALA A 52 8.06 -28.39 32.41
N SER A 53 7.43 -27.65 33.33
CA SER A 53 7.06 -28.11 34.68
C SER A 53 5.70 -27.54 35.07
N GLY A 54 4.90 -28.26 35.86
CA GLY A 54 3.54 -27.84 36.21
C GLY A 54 2.49 -28.92 35.96
N SER A 55 1.22 -28.55 36.14
CA SER A 55 0.07 -29.47 36.10
C SER A 55 -0.18 -30.02 34.70
N GLN A 56 0.12 -29.22 33.65
CA GLN A 56 -0.06 -29.58 32.24
C GLN A 56 1.26 -29.68 31.46
N ALA A 57 2.37 -30.00 32.15
CA ALA A 57 3.71 -30.00 31.57
C ALA A 57 3.89 -31.00 30.42
N ARG A 58 3.14 -32.11 30.40
CA ARG A 58 3.25 -33.12 29.35
C ARG A 58 2.42 -32.74 28.13
N GLU A 59 1.22 -32.25 28.37
CA GLU A 59 0.26 -31.78 27.38
C GLU A 59 0.84 -30.63 26.55
N VAL A 60 1.53 -29.67 27.18
CA VAL A 60 2.15 -28.55 26.47
C VAL A 60 3.33 -29.00 25.60
N LEU A 61 4.13 -29.96 26.05
CA LEU A 61 5.24 -30.51 25.25
C LEU A 61 4.72 -31.29 24.04
N ASP A 62 3.64 -32.05 24.20
CA ASP A 62 2.98 -32.78 23.12
C ASP A 62 2.37 -31.79 22.09
N ALA A 63 1.74 -30.71 22.56
CA ALA A 63 1.20 -29.65 21.70
C ALA A 63 2.30 -28.89 20.93
N LEU A 64 3.41 -28.54 21.59
CA LEU A 64 4.56 -27.92 20.94
C LEU A 64 5.21 -28.84 19.91
N ARG A 65 5.22 -30.15 20.17
CA ARG A 65 5.72 -31.13 19.21
C ARG A 65 4.82 -31.23 17.98
N ALA A 66 3.51 -31.27 18.16
CA ALA A 66 2.56 -31.22 17.06
C ALA A 66 2.71 -29.94 16.23
N LEU A 67 2.85 -28.79 16.90
CA LEU A 67 3.10 -27.50 16.24
C LEU A 67 4.40 -27.52 15.42
N ALA A 68 5.47 -28.12 15.95
CA ALA A 68 6.73 -28.28 15.24
C ALA A 68 6.60 -29.23 14.02
N ASP A 69 5.85 -30.32 14.18
CA ASP A 69 5.54 -31.29 13.11
C ASP A 69 4.66 -30.68 12.00
N GLU A 70 3.97 -29.56 12.25
CA GLU A 70 3.23 -28.76 11.27
C GLU A 70 4.06 -27.59 10.69
N GLY A 71 5.33 -27.47 11.07
CA GLY A 71 6.21 -26.38 10.64
C GLY A 71 5.81 -25.03 11.23
N PHE A 72 5.29 -25.02 12.46
CA PHE A 72 4.81 -23.82 13.16
C PHE A 72 3.76 -23.02 12.37
N GLY A 73 3.00 -23.68 11.49
CA GLY A 73 1.96 -23.06 10.67
C GLY A 73 2.37 -22.58 9.28
N ASP A 74 3.66 -22.60 8.97
CA ASP A 74 4.18 -22.23 7.64
C ASP A 74 4.40 -23.49 6.75
N GLY A 75 4.11 -24.70 7.27
CA GLY A 75 4.32 -25.98 6.61
C GLY A 75 5.73 -26.55 6.87
N VAL A 76 5.89 -27.87 6.76
CA VAL A 76 7.18 -28.55 6.99
C VAL A 76 8.06 -28.44 5.74
N THR A 77 9.06 -27.56 5.76
CA THR A 77 10.11 -27.53 4.74
C THR A 77 11.34 -28.31 5.24
N THR A 78 11.75 -29.35 4.52
CA THR A 78 13.00 -30.08 4.80
C THR A 78 14.22 -29.44 4.16
N GLU A 79 14.02 -28.44 3.29
CA GLU A 79 15.10 -27.68 2.67
C GLU A 79 15.45 -26.45 3.52
N PRO A 80 16.75 -26.19 3.75
CA PRO A 80 17.17 -24.94 4.36
C PRO A 80 16.72 -23.77 3.49
N PRO A 81 16.28 -22.65 4.10
CA PRO A 81 16.08 -21.42 3.34
C PRO A 81 17.39 -21.12 2.58
N PRO A 82 17.30 -20.64 1.33
CA PRO A 82 18.50 -20.30 0.57
C PRO A 82 19.37 -19.38 1.42
N PRO A 83 20.69 -19.63 1.50
CA PRO A 83 21.56 -18.81 2.33
C PRO A 83 21.36 -17.35 1.94
N PRO A 84 21.28 -16.42 2.92
CA PRO A 84 21.29 -15.01 2.60
C PRO A 84 22.53 -14.76 1.71
N PRO A 85 22.39 -14.00 0.61
CA PRO A 85 23.45 -13.82 -0.35
C PRO A 85 24.74 -13.47 0.40
N SER A 86 25.79 -14.26 0.18
CA SER A 86 27.05 -14.08 0.89
C SER A 86 27.49 -12.62 0.70
N ARG A 87 27.51 -11.85 1.79
CA ARG A 87 28.18 -10.56 1.82
C ARG A 87 29.67 -10.84 1.71
N GLY A 88 30.15 -11.04 0.48
CA GLY A 88 31.52 -10.74 0.13
C GLY A 88 31.84 -9.35 0.69
N ALA A 89 33.05 -9.22 1.27
CA ALA A 89 33.56 -8.04 1.94
C ALA A 89 32.83 -6.77 1.50
N ARG A 90 32.15 -6.09 2.46
CA ARG A 90 31.36 -4.86 2.24
C ARG A 90 31.89 -4.15 0.99
N PRO A 91 31.18 -4.17 -0.15
CA PRO A 91 31.43 -3.13 -1.12
C PRO A 91 31.23 -1.85 -0.33
N ARG A 92 32.23 -0.97 -0.33
CA ARG A 92 32.00 0.43 0.03
C ARG A 92 30.70 0.78 -0.67
N THR A 93 29.69 1.18 0.12
CA THR A 93 28.35 1.53 -0.36
C THR A 93 28.55 2.19 -1.71
N PRO A 94 28.17 1.54 -2.84
CA PRO A 94 28.06 2.33 -4.05
C PRO A 94 27.03 3.36 -3.64
N THR A 95 27.43 4.62 -3.71
CA THR A 95 26.53 5.75 -3.59
C THR A 95 25.50 5.53 -4.69
N MET A 96 24.45 4.76 -4.38
CA MET A 96 23.20 4.81 -5.14
C MET A 96 22.89 6.28 -5.17
N THR A 97 22.74 6.80 -6.38
CA THR A 97 22.49 8.21 -6.67
C THR A 97 21.60 8.74 -5.58
N THR A 98 22.23 9.44 -4.64
CA THR A 98 21.54 10.17 -3.61
C THR A 98 20.53 10.99 -4.38
N LEU A 99 19.28 11.03 -3.91
CA LEU A 99 18.41 12.16 -4.17
C LEU A 99 19.32 13.40 -4.15
N PRO A 100 19.27 14.29 -5.16
CA PRO A 100 20.09 15.50 -5.12
C PRO A 100 19.97 16.04 -3.71
N ALA A 101 21.11 16.15 -3.01
CA ALA A 101 21.13 16.47 -1.59
C ALA A 101 20.19 17.65 -1.41
N ALA A 102 19.06 17.38 -0.77
CA ALA A 102 18.03 18.38 -0.69
C ALA A 102 18.66 19.55 0.08
N PRO A 103 18.35 20.81 -0.28
CA PRO A 103 18.87 21.96 0.45
C PRO A 103 18.68 21.74 1.95
N ASP A 104 19.63 22.19 2.78
CA ASP A 104 19.57 22.02 4.25
C ASP A 104 18.15 22.26 4.76
N GLY A 105 17.52 21.24 5.36
CA GLY A 105 16.16 21.29 5.90
C GLY A 105 15.04 20.71 5.03
N VAL A 106 15.30 20.17 3.84
CA VAL A 106 14.29 19.47 3.02
C VAL A 106 14.39 17.95 3.16
N LEU A 107 13.29 17.33 3.58
CA LEU A 107 13.08 15.88 3.61
C LEU A 107 12.33 15.44 2.35
N ALA A 108 12.74 14.32 1.76
CA ALA A 108 12.12 13.77 0.56
C ALA A 108 11.60 12.36 0.85
N GLY A 109 10.37 12.10 0.43
CA GLY A 109 9.67 10.84 0.61
C GLY A 109 8.82 10.51 -0.60
N VAL A 110 7.74 9.76 -0.38
CA VAL A 110 6.79 9.33 -1.40
C VAL A 110 5.55 10.21 -1.33
N ALA A 111 5.24 10.86 -2.45
CA ALA A 111 3.99 11.60 -2.62
C ALA A 111 2.81 10.64 -2.44
N ALA A 112 2.05 10.82 -1.35
CA ALA A 112 0.93 9.97 -1.01
C ALA A 112 -0.40 10.62 -1.42
N SER A 113 -0.57 11.92 -1.16
CA SER A 113 -1.76 12.68 -1.53
C SER A 113 -1.35 14.09 -1.96
N ALA A 114 -1.83 14.51 -3.13
CA ALA A 114 -1.48 15.75 -3.79
C ALA A 114 -1.92 17.01 -3.02
N GLY A 115 -1.17 18.10 -3.20
CA GLY A 115 -1.47 19.42 -2.64
C GLY A 115 -0.37 19.99 -1.75
N ILE A 116 -0.55 21.24 -1.32
CA ILE A 116 0.44 22.00 -0.56
C ILE A 116 -0.18 22.44 0.75
N ALA A 117 0.48 22.13 1.86
CA ALA A 117 0.13 22.58 3.20
C ALA A 117 1.29 23.32 3.86
N CYS A 118 0.98 24.37 4.61
CA CYS A 118 1.93 25.07 5.46
C CYS A 118 1.29 25.17 6.84
N GLY A 119 2.04 24.84 7.88
CA GLY A 119 1.52 24.87 9.25
C GLY A 119 2.58 24.50 10.26
N GLU A 120 2.21 24.60 11.53
CA GLU A 120 3.02 24.08 12.62
C GLU A 120 3.04 22.54 12.56
N ALA A 121 4.19 21.95 12.81
CA ALA A 121 4.36 20.51 12.95
C ALA A 121 3.79 20.04 14.29
N HIS A 122 2.99 18.98 14.25
CA HIS A 122 2.46 18.34 15.44
C HIS A 122 2.63 16.83 15.33
N HIS A 123 3.45 16.27 16.20
CA HIS A 123 3.52 14.83 16.37
C HIS A 123 2.17 14.33 16.88
N LEU A 124 1.60 13.39 16.14
CA LEU A 124 0.35 12.75 16.49
C LEU A 124 0.41 12.14 17.89
N HIS A 125 1.55 11.53 18.19
CA HIS A 125 1.87 11.02 19.51
C HIS A 125 3.10 11.76 20.00
N GLY A 126 3.08 12.32 21.22
CA GLY A 126 4.29 12.91 21.81
C GLY A 126 5.45 11.91 21.81
N ALA A 127 6.71 12.38 21.91
CA ALA A 127 7.84 11.46 22.07
C ALA A 127 7.57 10.49 23.24
N PHE A 128 8.01 9.23 23.14
CA PHE A 128 7.92 8.31 24.29
C PHE A 128 8.96 8.77 25.32
N ALA A 129 8.56 9.77 26.10
CA ALA A 129 9.38 10.47 27.05
C ALA A 129 9.21 9.85 28.44
N PRO A 130 10.23 9.94 29.29
CA PRO A 130 10.10 9.51 30.67
C PRO A 130 8.92 10.26 31.33
N PRO A 131 8.02 9.56 32.03
CA PRO A 131 6.90 10.20 32.71
C PRO A 131 7.40 11.14 33.81
N ALA A 132 6.56 12.13 34.17
CA ALA A 132 6.88 13.07 35.23
C ALA A 132 7.11 12.38 36.58
N ASP A 133 8.04 12.92 37.37
CA ASP A 133 8.36 12.36 38.68
C ASP A 133 7.16 12.48 39.63
N ARG A 134 6.78 11.34 40.21
CA ARG A 134 5.72 11.22 41.21
C ARG A 134 6.18 10.26 42.31
N LEU A 135 5.66 10.46 43.52
CA LEU A 135 5.83 9.50 44.61
C LEU A 135 4.92 8.29 44.40
N ALA A 136 5.48 7.09 44.52
CA ALA A 136 4.73 5.84 44.46
C ALA A 136 3.69 5.75 45.60
N ASP A 137 2.53 5.19 45.27
CA ASP A 137 1.48 4.84 46.23
C ASP A 137 1.39 3.31 46.44
N ASP A 138 0.54 2.85 47.35
CA ASP A 138 0.40 1.41 47.65
C ASP A 138 -0.37 0.64 46.54
N HIS A 139 -0.91 1.33 45.53
CA HIS A 139 -1.79 0.78 44.50
C HIS A 139 -1.13 0.73 43.11
N GLU A 140 0.17 1.03 42.98
CA GLU A 140 0.88 1.03 41.68
C GLU A 140 0.70 -0.26 40.88
N ALA A 141 0.76 -1.43 41.55
CA ALA A 141 0.57 -2.72 40.91
C ALA A 141 -0.88 -2.95 40.44
N GLU A 142 -1.86 -2.35 41.10
CA GLU A 142 -3.27 -2.36 40.67
C GLU A 142 -3.48 -1.40 39.50
N ARG A 143 -2.92 -0.19 39.58
CA ARG A 143 -2.94 0.80 38.50
C ARG A 143 -2.34 0.27 37.20
N LEU A 144 -1.21 -0.43 37.27
CA LEU A 144 -0.60 -1.08 36.10
C LEU A 144 -1.54 -2.12 35.47
N ARG A 145 -2.15 -2.98 36.31
CA ARG A 145 -3.11 -3.99 35.84
C ARG A 145 -4.33 -3.36 35.17
N ASP A 146 -4.89 -2.31 35.78
CA ASP A 146 -6.06 -1.61 35.24
C ASP A 146 -5.74 -0.88 33.93
N ALA A 147 -4.58 -0.23 33.84
CA ALA A 147 -4.11 0.41 32.62
C ALA A 147 -3.91 -0.59 31.48
N ILE A 148 -3.26 -1.74 31.76
CA ILE A 148 -3.11 -2.82 30.78
C ILE A 148 -4.48 -3.34 30.31
N ALA A 149 -5.43 -3.54 31.23
CA ALA A 149 -6.78 -3.99 30.86
C ALA A 149 -7.51 -2.97 29.98
N ALA A 150 -7.40 -1.67 30.29
CA ALA A 150 -7.99 -0.61 29.48
C ALA A 150 -7.37 -0.54 28.08
N VAL A 151 -6.04 -0.62 27.98
CA VAL A 151 -5.30 -0.62 26.70
C VAL A 151 -5.65 -1.85 25.87
N ARG A 152 -5.81 -3.03 26.48
CA ARG A 152 -6.26 -4.24 25.78
C ARG A 152 -7.59 -4.02 25.07
N ILE A 153 -8.58 -3.50 25.80
CA ILE A 153 -9.93 -3.23 25.25
C ILE A 153 -9.83 -2.24 24.08
N ALA A 154 -8.97 -1.23 24.18
CA ALA A 154 -8.74 -0.27 23.10
C ALA A 154 -8.13 -0.96 21.86
N ILE A 155 -7.08 -1.76 22.03
CA ILE A 155 -6.41 -2.49 20.94
C ILE A 155 -7.36 -3.49 20.27
N GLU A 156 -8.19 -4.21 21.04
CA GLU A 156 -9.19 -5.13 20.50
C GLU A 156 -10.26 -4.39 19.68
N ARG A 157 -10.71 -3.23 20.16
CA ARG A 157 -11.65 -2.38 19.42
C ARG A 157 -11.04 -1.84 18.12
N ASP A 158 -9.77 -1.42 18.16
CA ASP A 158 -9.03 -0.96 16.98
C ASP A 158 -8.92 -2.09 15.95
N ARG A 159 -8.49 -3.28 16.39
CA ARG A 159 -8.42 -4.49 15.56
C ARG A 159 -9.75 -4.80 14.88
N ASP A 160 -10.84 -4.82 15.63
CA ASP A 160 -12.18 -5.12 15.10
C ASP A 160 -12.66 -4.06 14.10
N THR A 161 -12.26 -2.80 14.30
CA THR A 161 -12.56 -1.70 13.37
C THR A 161 -11.77 -1.84 12.07
N VAL A 162 -10.48 -2.19 12.16
CA VAL A 162 -9.61 -2.41 11.01
C VAL A 162 -10.02 -3.64 10.23
N SER A 163 -10.28 -4.75 10.91
CA SER A 163 -10.74 -5.99 10.29
C SER A 163 -11.99 -5.78 9.44
N LYS A 164 -12.90 -4.88 9.84
CA LYS A 164 -14.12 -4.57 9.09
C LYS A 164 -13.92 -3.62 7.92
N ARG A 165 -12.87 -2.78 7.94
CA ARG A 165 -12.66 -1.70 6.95
C ARG A 165 -11.57 -2.00 5.93
N ALA A 166 -10.51 -2.69 6.36
CA ALA A 166 -9.29 -2.88 5.57
C ALA A 166 -8.98 -4.38 5.31
N GLY A 167 -9.57 -5.31 6.08
CA GLY A 167 -9.35 -6.75 5.95
C GLY A 167 -8.64 -7.36 7.17
N GLN A 168 -8.62 -8.70 7.23
CA GLN A 168 -7.97 -9.42 8.35
C GLN A 168 -6.44 -9.37 8.31
N ALA A 169 -5.83 -9.24 7.13
CA ALA A 169 -4.37 -9.20 7.01
C ALA A 169 -3.79 -7.93 7.66
N GLU A 170 -4.50 -6.82 7.52
CA GLU A 170 -4.20 -5.49 8.07
C GLU A 170 -4.45 -5.45 9.59
N ALA A 171 -5.38 -6.27 10.08
CA ALA A 171 -5.69 -6.39 11.50
C ALA A 171 -4.65 -7.22 12.29
N ALA A 172 -3.83 -8.04 11.60
CA ALA A 172 -2.84 -8.93 12.24
C ALA A 172 -1.75 -8.19 13.03
N ILE A 173 -1.53 -6.90 12.76
CA ILE A 173 -0.58 -6.06 13.52
C ILE A 173 -1.04 -5.95 14.99
N PHE A 174 -2.35 -5.80 15.23
CA PHE A 174 -2.90 -5.65 16.58
C PHE A 174 -2.76 -6.93 17.40
N ASP A 175 -2.75 -8.11 16.78
CA ASP A 175 -2.51 -9.36 17.50
C ASP A 175 -1.09 -9.40 18.09
N ALA A 176 -0.10 -8.84 17.37
CA ALA A 176 1.24 -8.67 17.91
C ALA A 176 1.28 -7.65 19.07
N HIS A 177 0.53 -6.56 18.99
CA HIS A 177 0.41 -5.59 20.09
C HIS A 177 -0.22 -6.22 21.34
N LEU A 178 -1.26 -7.04 21.18
CA LEU A 178 -1.88 -7.81 22.27
C LEU A 178 -0.88 -8.80 22.89
N MET A 179 -0.07 -9.48 22.08
CA MET A 179 0.98 -10.37 22.58
C MET A 179 2.04 -9.65 23.39
N LEU A 180 2.48 -8.47 22.93
CA LEU A 180 3.44 -7.61 23.61
C LEU A 180 2.90 -7.08 24.94
N LEU A 181 1.62 -6.72 24.98
CA LEU A 181 0.97 -6.25 26.21
C LEU A 181 1.01 -7.30 27.34
N ASP A 182 0.98 -8.58 26.97
CA ASP A 182 1.10 -9.75 27.85
C ASP A 182 2.54 -10.28 28.01
N ASP A 183 3.54 -9.61 27.46
CA ASP A 183 4.90 -10.13 27.44
C ASP A 183 5.57 -9.99 28.82
N GLU A 184 5.95 -11.13 29.41
CA GLU A 184 6.65 -11.18 30.69
C GLU A 184 8.01 -10.46 30.67
N ALA A 185 8.63 -10.28 29.50
CA ALA A 185 9.82 -9.46 29.36
C ALA A 185 9.58 -7.96 29.62
N LEU A 186 8.32 -7.51 29.58
CA LEU A 186 7.88 -6.18 29.98
C LEU A 186 7.29 -6.19 31.40
N LEU A 187 6.42 -7.16 31.68
CA LEU A 187 5.67 -7.22 32.94
C LEU A 187 6.54 -7.57 34.15
N ASP A 188 7.46 -8.54 34.06
CA ASP A 188 8.26 -8.96 35.21
C ASP A 188 9.20 -7.83 35.69
N PRO A 189 9.98 -7.15 34.81
CA PRO A 189 10.82 -6.03 35.24
C PRO A 189 9.99 -4.86 35.79
N ALA A 190 8.85 -4.54 35.17
CA ALA A 190 7.98 -3.47 35.63
C ALA A 190 7.42 -3.77 37.03
N ASN A 191 6.90 -4.97 37.27
CA ASN A 191 6.39 -5.37 38.59
C ASN A 191 7.50 -5.37 39.64
N HIS A 192 8.70 -5.87 39.32
CA HIS A 192 9.83 -5.86 40.25
C HIS A 192 10.29 -4.42 40.62
N ALA A 193 10.27 -3.51 39.65
CA ALA A 193 10.59 -2.11 39.91
C ALA A 193 9.53 -1.45 40.80
N ILE A 194 8.24 -1.76 40.59
CA ILE A 194 7.15 -1.32 41.46
C ILE A 194 7.33 -1.84 42.89
N GLU A 195 7.62 -3.13 43.07
CA GLU A 195 7.93 -3.72 44.39
C GLU A 195 9.13 -3.03 45.06
N SER A 196 10.06 -2.51 44.27
CA SER A 196 11.24 -1.76 44.72
C SER A 196 10.97 -0.27 44.95
N GLY A 197 9.72 0.19 44.79
CA GLY A 197 9.28 1.56 45.08
C GLY A 197 9.20 2.50 43.88
N ALA A 198 9.27 1.99 42.65
CA ALA A 198 9.00 2.79 41.45
C ALA A 198 7.50 3.00 41.21
N THR A 199 7.13 4.08 40.54
CA THR A 199 5.77 4.27 40.04
C THR A 199 5.48 3.36 38.86
N ALA A 200 4.21 3.00 38.65
CA ALA A 200 3.80 2.13 37.56
C ALA A 200 4.21 2.68 36.19
N GLU A 201 3.99 3.98 35.96
CA GLU A 201 4.33 4.63 34.69
C GLU A 201 5.84 4.61 34.43
N ARG A 202 6.67 4.84 35.45
CA ARG A 202 8.13 4.83 35.30
C ARG A 202 8.66 3.41 35.07
N ALA A 203 8.15 2.46 35.86
CA ALA A 203 8.53 1.06 35.78
C ALA A 203 8.24 0.47 34.38
N TYR A 204 7.05 0.72 33.84
CA TYR A 204 6.68 0.23 32.52
C TYR A 204 7.43 0.97 31.40
N TYR A 205 7.66 2.28 31.56
CA TYR A 205 8.48 3.07 30.63
C TYR A 205 9.90 2.53 30.47
N ASP A 206 10.59 2.29 31.59
CA ASP A 206 11.97 1.80 31.59
C ASP A 206 12.03 0.38 31.00
N ALA A 207 11.08 -0.50 31.34
CA ALA A 207 10.98 -1.85 30.78
C ALA A 207 10.76 -1.85 29.26
N ALA A 208 9.83 -1.02 28.76
CA ALA A 208 9.57 -0.88 27.32
C ALA A 208 10.79 -0.34 26.57
N THR A 209 11.47 0.65 27.14
CA THR A 209 12.68 1.24 26.56
C THR A 209 13.82 0.23 26.47
N GLU A 210 14.01 -0.60 27.50
CA GLU A 210 15.01 -1.66 27.53
C GLU A 210 14.71 -2.75 26.49
N VAL A 211 13.46 -3.24 26.43
CA VAL A 211 13.03 -4.23 25.43
C VAL A 211 13.22 -3.71 24.02
N ALA A 212 12.82 -2.47 23.73
CA ALA A 212 13.03 -1.85 22.43
C ALA A 212 14.53 -1.74 22.09
N GLY A 213 15.37 -1.41 23.07
CA GLY A 213 16.84 -1.43 22.92
C GLY A 213 17.39 -2.81 22.53
N ARG A 214 16.86 -3.89 23.13
CA ARG A 214 17.22 -5.27 22.77
C ARG A 214 16.84 -5.62 21.34
N TYR A 215 15.64 -5.24 20.90
CA TYR A 215 15.21 -5.45 19.51
C TYR A 215 16.12 -4.73 18.50
N ARG A 216 16.48 -3.47 18.75
CA ARG A 216 17.41 -2.71 17.89
C ARG A 216 18.81 -3.33 17.81
N ALA A 217 19.23 -4.07 18.83
CA ALA A 217 20.53 -4.71 18.88
C ALA A 217 20.60 -6.06 18.12
N LEU A 218 19.47 -6.60 17.64
CA LEU A 218 19.43 -7.84 16.86
C LEU A 218 20.08 -7.66 15.48
N GLU A 219 20.59 -8.74 14.88
CA GLU A 219 21.23 -8.67 13.56
C GLU A 219 20.24 -8.57 12.39
N GLU A 220 19.02 -9.06 12.57
CA GLU A 220 17.99 -9.17 11.52
C GLU A 220 17.17 -7.88 11.42
N PRO A 221 17.20 -7.14 10.28
CA PRO A 221 16.50 -5.86 10.13
C PRO A 221 14.99 -5.94 10.42
N LEU A 222 14.33 -7.00 9.94
CA LEU A 222 12.89 -7.23 10.17
C LEU A 222 12.55 -7.39 11.67
N LEU A 223 13.50 -7.89 12.48
CA LEU A 223 13.30 -7.98 13.93
C LEU A 223 13.60 -6.66 14.63
N GLN A 224 14.50 -5.82 14.08
CA GLN A 224 14.76 -4.48 14.62
C GLN A 224 13.53 -3.57 14.52
N GLU A 225 12.74 -3.71 13.46
CA GLU A 225 11.48 -2.96 13.25
C GLU A 225 10.48 -3.15 14.40
N ARG A 226 10.52 -4.29 15.10
CA ARG A 226 9.67 -4.57 16.29
C ARG A 226 9.95 -3.67 17.49
N ALA A 227 11.07 -2.95 17.50
CA ALA A 227 11.33 -1.94 18.52
C ALA A 227 10.26 -0.82 18.50
N ALA A 228 9.71 -0.49 17.33
CA ALA A 228 8.64 0.50 17.21
C ALA A 228 7.35 0.00 17.89
N ASP A 229 6.93 -1.24 17.61
CA ASP A 229 5.74 -1.86 18.22
C ASP A 229 5.81 -1.88 19.76
N VAL A 230 6.97 -2.23 20.32
CA VAL A 230 7.19 -2.24 21.77
C VAL A 230 6.99 -0.86 22.37
N LEU A 231 7.50 0.18 21.70
CA LEU A 231 7.36 1.56 22.16
C LEU A 231 5.93 2.09 21.98
N ASP A 232 5.21 1.65 20.95
CA ASP A 232 3.79 1.99 20.79
C ASP A 232 2.94 1.41 21.93
N VAL A 233 3.08 0.11 22.21
CA VAL A 233 2.40 -0.53 23.35
C VAL A 233 2.83 0.12 24.67
N GLY A 234 4.14 0.37 24.84
CA GLY A 234 4.72 1.10 25.97
C GLY A 234 4.02 2.44 26.22
N ARG A 235 3.87 3.23 25.16
CA ARG A 235 3.23 4.53 25.19
C ARG A 235 1.78 4.45 25.63
N ARG A 236 0.98 3.58 25.01
CA ARG A 236 -0.45 3.43 25.32
C ARG A 236 -0.68 3.10 26.81
N VAL A 237 0.17 2.23 27.38
CA VAL A 237 0.09 1.87 28.80
C VAL A 237 0.49 3.02 29.71
N VAL A 238 1.60 3.72 29.41
CA VAL A 238 2.04 4.89 30.19
C VAL A 238 1.02 6.02 30.14
N GLN A 239 0.36 6.25 29.00
CA GLN A 239 -0.72 7.22 28.86
C GLN A 239 -1.95 6.84 29.71
N ALA A 240 -2.39 5.57 29.63
CA ALA A 240 -3.47 5.08 30.47
C ALA A 240 -3.17 5.24 31.98
N LEU A 241 -1.91 5.11 32.39
CA LEU A 241 -1.45 5.29 33.77
C LEU A 241 -1.41 6.74 34.24
N THR A 242 -1.10 7.66 33.34
CA THR A 242 -0.98 9.11 33.62
C THR A 242 -2.30 9.84 33.47
N ALA A 243 -3.33 9.17 32.94
CA ALA A 243 -4.62 9.77 32.56
C ALA A 243 -4.47 10.94 31.56
N GLU A 244 -3.34 10.98 30.86
CA GLU A 244 -3.16 11.83 29.69
C GLU A 244 -4.11 11.32 28.62
N HIS A 245 -5.09 12.16 28.28
CA HIS A 245 -5.99 11.86 27.18
C HIS A 245 -5.24 12.13 25.88
N ASP A 246 -5.55 11.30 24.89
CA ASP A 246 -5.15 11.47 23.51
C ASP A 246 -5.74 12.79 22.99
N ASP A 247 -4.95 13.87 23.00
CA ASP A 247 -5.22 14.97 22.06
C ASP A 247 -4.80 14.45 20.69
N ALA A 248 -5.70 13.67 20.08
CA ALA A 248 -5.52 13.08 18.77
C ALA A 248 -5.44 14.21 17.73
N GLY A 249 -4.22 14.69 17.50
CA GLY A 249 -3.92 15.72 16.53
C GLY A 249 -3.76 17.12 17.13
N PRO A 250 -3.52 18.11 16.27
CA PRO A 250 -3.08 19.42 16.71
C PRO A 250 -4.20 20.22 17.41
N ASP A 251 -3.85 20.92 18.49
CA ASP A 251 -4.74 21.88 19.18
C ASP A 251 -5.19 23.04 18.29
N ARG A 252 -4.47 23.27 17.19
CA ARG A 252 -4.65 24.33 16.20
C ARG A 252 -4.50 23.74 14.80
N GLU A 253 -4.74 24.54 13.76
CA GLU A 253 -4.46 24.09 12.40
C GLU A 253 -2.97 23.78 12.20
N GLY A 254 -2.64 22.56 11.77
CA GLY A 254 -1.24 22.12 11.66
C GLY A 254 -1.04 20.87 10.81
N ILE A 255 0.22 20.46 10.64
CA ILE A 255 0.63 19.27 9.88
C ILE A 255 0.97 18.16 10.87
N VAL A 256 0.31 17.00 10.70
CA VAL A 256 0.52 15.85 11.57
C VAL A 256 1.76 15.09 11.15
N LEU A 257 2.69 14.88 12.09
CA LEU A 257 3.87 14.04 11.93
C LEU A 257 3.66 12.72 12.68
N ALA A 258 3.99 11.59 12.07
CA ALA A 258 3.95 10.29 12.75
C ALA A 258 5.04 9.35 12.24
N GLY A 259 5.38 8.31 13.01
CA GLY A 259 6.20 7.20 12.50
C GLY A 259 5.43 6.46 11.41
N GLU A 260 4.27 5.95 11.80
CA GLU A 260 3.22 5.42 10.93
C GLU A 260 1.86 5.91 11.45
N LEU A 261 0.85 5.90 10.58
CA LEU A 261 -0.52 6.22 10.96
C LEU A 261 -1.33 4.93 11.02
N THR A 262 -1.81 4.55 12.21
CA THR A 262 -2.74 3.42 12.32
C THR A 262 -4.15 3.83 11.88
N PRO A 263 -5.06 2.90 11.58
CA PRO A 263 -6.45 3.26 11.28
C PRO A 263 -7.21 3.86 12.45
N ALA A 264 -6.80 3.57 13.69
CA ALA A 264 -7.37 4.16 14.89
C ALA A 264 -6.97 5.63 15.01
N ASP A 265 -5.67 5.90 14.85
CA ASP A 265 -5.12 7.26 14.74
C ASP A 265 -5.83 8.07 13.67
N ALA A 266 -5.93 7.50 12.48
CA ALA A 266 -6.62 8.07 11.33
C ALA A 266 -8.07 8.45 11.62
N ALA A 267 -8.79 7.63 12.39
CA ALA A 267 -10.17 7.89 12.77
C ALA A 267 -10.31 8.93 13.89
N GLY A 268 -9.27 9.13 14.70
CA GLY A 268 -9.22 10.11 15.78
C GLY A 268 -8.88 11.53 15.31
N LEU A 269 -8.23 11.67 14.16
CA LEU A 269 -7.87 12.98 13.61
C LEU A 269 -9.09 13.87 13.37
N ASP A 270 -9.05 15.11 13.88
CA ASP A 270 -10.01 16.16 13.56
C ASP A 270 -9.67 16.77 12.17
N PRO A 271 -10.47 16.49 11.12
CA PRO A 271 -10.19 16.97 9.76
C PRO A 271 -10.32 18.49 9.63
N THR A 272 -10.86 19.19 10.62
CA THR A 272 -10.92 20.67 10.63
C THR A 272 -9.62 21.30 11.11
N ARG A 273 -8.73 20.53 11.76
CA ARG A 273 -7.46 21.02 12.32
C ARG A 273 -6.24 20.44 11.61
N VAL A 274 -6.37 19.26 11.01
CA VAL A 274 -5.28 18.67 10.24
C VAL A 274 -5.25 19.28 8.84
N THR A 275 -4.15 19.94 8.49
CA THR A 275 -3.94 20.56 7.18
C THR A 275 -3.05 19.71 6.25
N GLY A 276 -2.35 18.71 6.78
CA GLY A 276 -1.53 17.76 6.03
C GLY A 276 -1.00 16.64 6.92
N ILE A 277 -0.54 15.54 6.31
CA ILE A 277 -0.03 14.36 7.02
C ILE A 277 1.35 13.98 6.48
N ALA A 278 2.32 13.80 7.37
CA ALA A 278 3.66 13.35 7.04
C ALA A 278 4.03 12.14 7.90
N THR A 279 4.52 11.06 7.28
CA THR A 279 4.97 9.87 8.02
C THR A 279 6.42 9.49 7.72
N ALA A 280 7.13 9.00 8.75
CA ALA A 280 8.52 8.59 8.63
C ALA A 280 8.65 7.32 7.79
N HIS A 281 7.69 6.40 7.95
CA HIS A 281 7.56 5.15 7.20
C HIS A 281 6.24 5.13 6.43
N GLY A 282 6.07 4.16 5.55
CA GLY A 282 4.86 3.95 4.76
C GLY A 282 5.09 4.07 3.26
N THR A 283 4.35 3.28 2.50
CA THR A 283 4.23 3.38 1.03
C THR A 283 3.05 4.25 0.62
N ALA A 284 2.96 4.62 -0.66
CA ALA A 284 1.80 5.34 -1.21
C ALA A 284 0.45 4.60 -1.04
N THR A 285 0.48 3.33 -0.65
CA THR A 285 -0.69 2.50 -0.34
C THR A 285 -0.96 2.36 1.16
N ALA A 286 -0.15 2.97 2.03
CA ALA A 286 -0.33 2.92 3.47
C ALA A 286 -1.63 3.61 3.92
N HIS A 287 -2.12 3.25 5.11
CA HIS A 287 -3.34 3.82 5.69
C HIS A 287 -3.33 5.35 5.74
N ALA A 288 -2.19 5.97 6.04
CA ALA A 288 -1.99 7.42 5.97
C ALA A 288 -2.32 8.00 4.59
N ALA A 289 -1.84 7.35 3.53
CA ALA A 289 -2.04 7.78 2.16
C ALA A 289 -3.50 7.65 1.72
N ILE A 290 -4.15 6.53 2.08
CA ILE A 290 -5.56 6.28 1.76
C ILE A 290 -6.46 7.31 2.47
N LEU A 291 -6.23 7.54 3.76
CA LEU A 291 -6.99 8.50 4.55
C LEU A 291 -6.80 9.92 4.03
N ALA A 292 -5.55 10.34 3.80
CA ALA A 292 -5.25 11.68 3.30
C ALA A 292 -5.98 11.96 1.97
N ARG A 293 -6.00 10.98 1.06
CA ARG A 293 -6.77 11.07 -0.20
C ARG A 293 -8.28 11.17 0.04
N ALA A 294 -8.82 10.40 0.99
CA ALA A 294 -10.24 10.43 1.32
C ALA A 294 -10.67 11.77 1.94
N LEU A 295 -9.80 12.37 2.77
CA LEU A 295 -10.01 13.67 3.42
C LEU A 295 -9.62 14.86 2.53
N GLY A 296 -8.96 14.62 1.39
CA GLY A 296 -8.46 15.68 0.51
C GLY A 296 -7.29 16.46 1.10
N LEU A 297 -6.55 15.87 2.03
CA LEU A 297 -5.38 16.45 2.68
C LEU A 297 -4.10 16.10 1.91
N PRO A 298 -3.14 17.04 1.77
CA PRO A 298 -1.79 16.74 1.31
C PRO A 298 -1.11 15.71 2.21
N ALA A 299 -0.42 14.74 1.62
CA ALA A 299 0.35 13.77 2.40
C ALA A 299 1.62 13.28 1.70
N VAL A 300 2.66 13.07 2.52
CA VAL A 300 3.94 12.47 2.11
C VAL A 300 4.34 11.41 3.13
N VAL A 301 4.71 10.23 2.64
CA VAL A 301 5.06 9.06 3.48
C VAL A 301 6.49 8.64 3.21
N GLY A 302 7.11 7.88 4.11
CA GLY A 302 8.49 7.42 3.91
C GLY A 302 9.54 8.55 3.92
N LEU A 303 9.33 9.60 4.73
CA LEU A 303 10.28 10.73 4.87
C LEU A 303 11.52 10.37 5.71
N GLY A 304 11.52 9.19 6.33
CA GLY A 304 12.59 8.68 7.18
C GLY A 304 12.57 9.22 8.62
N GLU A 305 13.42 8.63 9.46
CA GLU A 305 13.53 8.91 10.91
C GLU A 305 13.79 10.39 11.25
N GLN A 306 14.35 11.16 10.33
CA GLN A 306 14.61 12.60 10.52
C GLN A 306 13.31 13.38 10.76
N LEU A 307 12.18 12.89 10.24
CA LEU A 307 10.86 13.46 10.50
C LEU A 307 10.53 13.45 12.02
N LEU A 308 10.92 12.39 12.72
CA LEU A 308 10.62 12.20 14.14
C LEU A 308 11.42 13.13 15.06
N ALA A 309 12.47 13.76 14.53
CA ALA A 309 13.30 14.72 15.27
C ALA A 309 12.77 16.16 15.19
N ILE A 310 11.75 16.45 14.38
CA ILE A 310 11.18 17.80 14.25
C ILE A 310 10.43 18.16 15.54
N GLU A 311 10.69 19.34 16.12
CA GLU A 311 10.00 19.76 17.34
C GLU A 311 8.56 20.21 17.06
N ASN A 312 7.62 19.91 17.98
CA ASN A 312 6.26 20.42 17.92
C ASN A 312 6.24 21.95 17.85
N GLY A 313 5.39 22.52 17.00
CA GLY A 313 5.30 23.97 16.77
C GLY A 313 6.28 24.49 15.70
N THR A 314 7.20 23.67 15.19
CA THR A 314 8.09 24.06 14.09
C THR A 314 7.27 24.33 12.83
N THR A 315 7.48 25.45 12.16
CA THR A 315 6.80 25.71 10.87
C THR A 315 7.36 24.76 9.80
N VAL A 316 6.47 24.06 9.10
CA VAL A 316 6.84 23.16 8.01
C VAL A 316 6.00 23.42 6.76
N LEU A 317 6.61 23.20 5.60
CA LEU A 317 5.96 23.21 4.29
C LEU A 317 5.91 21.77 3.77
N LEU A 318 4.71 21.22 3.63
CA LEU A 318 4.46 19.90 3.06
C LEU A 318 3.99 20.05 1.61
N ASP A 319 4.77 19.51 0.68
CA ASP A 319 4.42 19.43 -0.73
C ASP A 319 4.11 17.97 -1.10
N GLY A 320 2.82 17.65 -1.08
CA GLY A 320 2.30 16.34 -1.48
C GLY A 320 2.31 16.10 -2.99
N ASP A 321 2.54 17.14 -3.81
CA ASP A 321 2.72 16.99 -5.26
C ASP A 321 4.15 16.52 -5.59
N GLU A 322 5.15 17.05 -4.87
CA GLU A 322 6.57 16.74 -5.05
C GLU A 322 7.08 15.65 -4.12
N GLY A 323 6.32 15.28 -3.08
CA GLY A 323 6.74 14.28 -2.10
C GLY A 323 7.80 14.81 -1.13
N THR A 324 7.74 16.09 -0.76
CA THR A 324 8.75 16.74 0.09
C THR A 324 8.15 17.41 1.32
N LEU A 325 8.96 17.52 2.37
CA LEU A 325 8.67 18.32 3.55
C LEU A 325 9.87 19.21 3.84
N GLN A 326 9.66 20.52 3.89
CA GLN A 326 10.70 21.49 4.26
C GLN A 326 10.48 21.98 5.69
N VAL A 327 11.52 21.90 6.51
CA VAL A 327 11.57 22.33 7.91
C VAL A 327 12.03 23.78 8.00
N ASP A 328 11.32 24.58 8.80
CA ASP A 328 11.57 26.02 9.01
C ASP A 328 11.83 26.80 7.69
N PRO A 329 10.90 26.73 6.71
CA PRO A 329 11.09 27.37 5.42
C PRO A 329 11.13 28.90 5.56
N PRO A 330 11.99 29.59 4.80
CA PRO A 330 12.01 31.05 4.73
C PRO A 330 10.65 31.66 4.33
N ALA A 331 10.37 32.88 4.80
CA ALA A 331 9.08 33.54 4.60
C ALA A 331 8.71 33.77 3.11
N ASP A 332 9.71 33.95 2.24
CA ASP A 332 9.51 34.05 0.79
C ASP A 332 9.08 32.71 0.17
N VAL A 333 9.65 31.59 0.62
CA VAL A 333 9.24 30.23 0.23
C VAL A 333 7.81 29.94 0.67
N LEU A 334 7.45 30.28 1.91
CA LEU A 334 6.07 30.15 2.42
C LEU A 334 5.06 30.98 1.61
N ARG A 335 5.44 32.21 1.24
CA ARG A 335 4.60 33.07 0.39
C ARG A 335 4.40 32.44 -0.99
N GLU A 336 5.46 31.97 -1.62
CA GLU A 336 5.39 31.31 -2.93
C GLU A 336 4.51 30.05 -2.87
N ALA A 337 4.67 29.21 -1.83
CA ALA A 337 3.87 28.02 -1.60
C ALA A 337 2.37 28.36 -1.42
N SER A 338 2.05 29.41 -0.66
CA SER A 338 0.67 29.89 -0.48
C SER A 338 0.06 30.36 -1.80
N GLU A 339 0.81 31.14 -2.59
CA GLU A 339 0.36 31.56 -3.92
C GLU A 339 0.18 30.36 -4.87
N ARG A 340 1.07 29.36 -4.83
CA ARG A 340 0.94 28.09 -5.56
C ARG A 340 -0.35 27.36 -5.17
N ARG A 341 -0.63 27.24 -3.86
CA ARG A 341 -1.85 26.60 -3.32
C ARG A 341 -3.10 27.30 -3.82
N GLU A 342 -3.16 28.62 -3.72
CA GLU A 342 -4.31 29.39 -4.20
C GLU A 342 -4.52 29.26 -5.71
N ARG A 343 -3.44 29.29 -6.50
CA ARG A 343 -3.51 29.04 -7.95
C ARG A 343 -4.06 27.65 -8.23
N ALA A 344 -3.61 26.63 -7.50
CA ALA A 344 -4.12 25.26 -7.64
C ALA A 344 -5.61 25.16 -7.31
N VAL A 345 -6.06 25.77 -6.20
CA VAL A 345 -7.49 25.81 -5.81
C VAL A 345 -8.34 26.48 -6.90
N ARG A 346 -7.90 27.65 -7.41
CA ARG A 346 -8.61 28.34 -8.49
C ARG A 346 -8.66 27.50 -9.77
N ARG A 347 -7.56 26.87 -10.17
CA ARG A 347 -7.52 25.97 -11.34
C ARG A 347 -8.45 24.79 -11.17
N ARG A 348 -8.48 24.15 -10.00
CA ARG A 348 -9.38 23.03 -9.68
C ARG A 348 -10.85 23.43 -9.77
N ALA A 349 -11.21 24.61 -9.27
CA ALA A 349 -12.58 25.13 -9.38
C ALA A 349 -13.00 25.28 -10.85
N VAL A 350 -12.17 25.93 -11.67
CA VAL A 350 -12.42 26.10 -13.12
C VAL A 350 -12.46 24.75 -13.85
N ALA A 351 -11.59 23.82 -13.49
CA ALA A 351 -11.56 22.48 -14.06
C ALA A 351 -12.88 21.73 -13.81
N ARG A 352 -13.43 21.85 -12.59
CA ARG A 352 -14.72 21.26 -12.21
C ARG A 352 -15.89 21.86 -12.96
N GLU A 353 -15.93 23.18 -13.15
CA GLU A 353 -16.99 23.85 -13.93
C GLU A 353 -17.07 23.33 -15.38
N ARG A 354 -15.92 22.92 -15.94
CA ARG A 354 -15.77 22.42 -17.31
C ARG A 354 -15.53 20.91 -17.37
N ALA A 355 -15.88 20.17 -16.30
CA ALA A 355 -15.57 18.74 -16.20
C ALA A 355 -16.33 17.89 -17.23
N HIS A 356 -17.57 18.26 -17.54
CA HIS A 356 -18.41 17.55 -18.52
C HIS A 356 -18.09 17.87 -19.98
N GLU A 357 -17.23 18.86 -20.24
CA GLU A 357 -16.75 19.08 -21.59
C GLU A 357 -15.87 17.90 -22.04
N PRO A 358 -15.91 17.51 -23.33
CA PRO A 358 -15.09 16.45 -23.86
C PRO A 358 -13.58 16.72 -23.66
N GLY A 359 -12.80 15.67 -23.43
CA GLY A 359 -11.34 15.69 -23.47
C GLY A 359 -10.86 16.05 -24.87
N LEU A 360 -10.30 17.25 -25.00
CA LEU A 360 -9.76 17.79 -26.24
C LEU A 360 -8.46 18.52 -25.92
N THR A 361 -7.47 18.41 -26.81
CA THR A 361 -6.32 19.32 -26.81
C THR A 361 -6.76 20.73 -27.26
N LYS A 362 -5.91 21.73 -27.06
CA LYS A 362 -6.19 23.12 -27.48
C LYS A 362 -6.47 23.24 -28.98
N ASP A 363 -5.83 22.41 -29.80
CA ASP A 363 -6.01 22.30 -31.25
C ASP A 363 -7.16 21.34 -31.67
N GLY A 364 -7.90 20.78 -30.70
CA GLY A 364 -9.12 20.00 -30.95
C GLY A 364 -8.90 18.51 -31.16
N THR A 365 -7.70 17.98 -30.90
CA THR A 365 -7.47 16.52 -30.93
C THR A 365 -8.21 15.85 -29.78
N ARG A 366 -8.99 14.82 -30.12
CA ARG A 366 -9.80 14.06 -29.17
C ARG A 366 -8.95 13.09 -28.34
N ILE A 367 -9.06 13.19 -27.03
CA ILE A 367 -8.51 12.23 -26.06
C ILE A 367 -9.66 11.79 -25.15
N GLU A 368 -9.89 10.49 -25.03
CA GLU A 368 -10.90 9.95 -24.12
C GLU A 368 -10.38 10.03 -22.69
N VAL A 369 -11.15 10.66 -21.78
CA VAL A 369 -10.78 10.78 -20.37
C VAL A 369 -11.80 10.03 -19.52
N PHE A 370 -11.38 8.87 -19.03
CA PHE A 370 -12.19 7.90 -18.29
C PHE A 370 -11.79 7.82 -16.82
N ALA A 371 -12.59 7.06 -16.06
CA ALA A 371 -12.32 6.76 -14.66
C ALA A 371 -11.97 5.29 -14.43
N ASN A 372 -11.12 5.04 -13.44
CA ASN A 372 -10.86 3.73 -12.86
C ASN A 372 -11.84 3.50 -11.70
N LEU A 373 -12.50 2.35 -11.67
CA LEU A 373 -13.42 1.96 -10.61
C LEU A 373 -12.87 0.78 -9.82
N GLY A 374 -13.03 0.83 -8.49
CA GLY A 374 -12.74 -0.28 -7.58
C GLY A 374 -13.99 -0.88 -6.93
N SER A 375 -15.14 -0.22 -7.09
CA SER A 375 -16.43 -0.64 -6.51
C SER A 375 -17.61 -0.14 -7.36
N VAL A 376 -18.80 -0.65 -7.07
CA VAL A 376 -20.05 -0.17 -7.69
C VAL A 376 -20.32 1.31 -7.37
N ALA A 377 -20.02 1.72 -6.12
CA ALA A 377 -20.25 3.09 -5.65
C ALA A 377 -19.42 4.15 -6.40
N ASP A 378 -18.28 3.76 -6.98
CA ASP A 378 -17.42 4.67 -7.74
C ASP A 378 -18.06 5.11 -9.07
N ALA A 379 -19.00 4.33 -9.63
CA ALA A 379 -19.59 4.60 -10.94
C ALA A 379 -20.35 5.93 -10.97
N ALA A 380 -21.17 6.20 -9.95
CA ALA A 380 -21.92 7.45 -9.84
C ALA A 380 -20.98 8.66 -9.72
N ARG A 381 -19.93 8.53 -8.89
CA ARG A 381 -18.91 9.57 -8.70
C ARG A 381 -18.17 9.87 -10.00
N ALA A 382 -17.83 8.84 -10.78
CA ALA A 382 -17.18 9.00 -12.08
C ALA A 382 -18.04 9.82 -13.06
N VAL A 383 -19.35 9.55 -13.13
CA VAL A 383 -20.28 10.31 -13.97
C VAL A 383 -20.40 11.76 -13.48
N GLU A 384 -20.53 11.97 -12.17
CA GLU A 384 -20.65 13.29 -11.54
C GLU A 384 -19.45 14.20 -11.85
N VAL A 385 -18.23 13.66 -11.79
CA VAL A 385 -17.00 14.41 -12.07
C VAL A 385 -16.66 14.49 -13.57
N GLY A 386 -17.58 14.08 -14.44
CA GLY A 386 -17.47 14.27 -15.88
C GLY A 386 -16.62 13.22 -16.62
N ALA A 387 -16.39 12.03 -16.05
CA ALA A 387 -15.76 10.94 -16.78
C ALA A 387 -16.59 10.55 -18.01
N GLU A 388 -15.90 10.26 -19.12
CA GLU A 388 -16.55 9.95 -20.39
C GLU A 388 -16.83 8.46 -20.56
N GLY A 389 -16.43 7.64 -19.57
CA GLY A 389 -16.49 6.19 -19.54
C GLY A 389 -15.62 5.65 -18.41
N VAL A 390 -15.47 4.32 -18.39
CA VAL A 390 -14.61 3.61 -17.44
C VAL A 390 -13.54 2.86 -18.22
N GLY A 391 -12.28 3.29 -18.09
CA GLY A 391 -11.15 2.66 -18.78
C GLY A 391 -10.57 1.46 -18.02
N LEU A 392 -10.93 1.33 -16.73
CA LEU A 392 -10.60 0.16 -15.91
C LEU A 392 -11.62 -0.04 -14.80
N LEU A 393 -12.42 -1.10 -14.91
CA LEU A 393 -13.08 -1.70 -13.76
C LEU A 393 -12.21 -2.83 -13.20
N ARG A 394 -11.69 -2.63 -11.99
CA ARG A 394 -11.02 -3.69 -11.23
C ARG A 394 -12.08 -4.65 -10.71
N THR A 395 -12.03 -5.92 -11.08
CA THR A 395 -13.05 -6.91 -10.69
C THR A 395 -12.74 -7.61 -9.37
N GLU A 396 -11.59 -7.36 -8.75
CA GLU A 396 -11.19 -7.98 -7.49
C GLU A 396 -12.22 -7.82 -6.37
N PHE A 397 -12.95 -6.70 -6.31
CA PHE A 397 -13.98 -6.48 -5.27
C PHE A 397 -15.12 -7.51 -5.29
N LEU A 398 -15.34 -8.21 -6.42
CA LEU A 398 -16.32 -9.29 -6.51
C LEU A 398 -15.88 -10.54 -5.73
N PHE A 399 -14.60 -10.64 -5.38
CA PHE A 399 -13.96 -11.82 -4.80
C PHE A 399 -13.39 -11.59 -3.39
N LEU A 400 -13.13 -10.34 -3.00
CA LEU A 400 -12.58 -9.98 -1.70
C LEU A 400 -13.54 -10.32 -0.55
N ASP A 401 -12.97 -10.80 0.56
CA ASP A 401 -13.68 -11.13 1.81
C ASP A 401 -14.85 -12.12 1.67
N ARG A 402 -14.77 -13.05 0.71
CA ARG A 402 -15.79 -14.09 0.48
C ARG A 402 -15.28 -15.47 0.83
N SER A 403 -16.16 -16.28 1.41
CA SER A 403 -15.94 -17.72 1.62
C SER A 403 -16.21 -18.55 0.37
N GLU A 404 -17.01 -18.03 -0.57
CA GLU A 404 -17.40 -18.69 -1.82
C GLU A 404 -17.17 -17.78 -3.02
N LEU A 405 -16.87 -18.38 -4.17
CA LEU A 405 -16.64 -17.65 -5.41
C LEU A 405 -17.94 -17.04 -5.96
N PRO A 406 -17.92 -15.80 -6.48
CA PRO A 406 -19.10 -15.16 -7.06
C PRO A 406 -19.61 -15.93 -8.28
N GLY A 407 -20.91 -16.24 -8.29
CA GLY A 407 -21.57 -16.91 -9.40
C GLY A 407 -21.75 -16.01 -10.63
N GLU A 408 -22.07 -16.61 -11.77
CA GLU A 408 -22.25 -15.89 -13.05
C GLU A 408 -23.34 -14.81 -12.99
N GLU A 409 -24.51 -15.12 -12.41
CA GLU A 409 -25.63 -14.17 -12.33
C GLU A 409 -25.28 -12.98 -11.42
N GLU A 410 -24.59 -13.24 -10.32
CA GLU A 410 -24.14 -12.21 -9.38
C GLU A 410 -23.14 -11.26 -10.04
N GLN A 411 -22.13 -11.81 -10.74
CA GLN A 411 -21.17 -11.00 -11.48
C GLN A 411 -21.89 -10.20 -12.58
N ALA A 412 -22.81 -10.82 -13.32
CA ALA A 412 -23.53 -10.16 -14.41
C ALA A 412 -24.40 -9.01 -13.88
N GLU A 413 -25.14 -9.20 -12.78
CA GLU A 413 -25.98 -8.12 -12.24
C GLU A 413 -25.14 -6.97 -11.67
N THR A 414 -24.03 -7.28 -10.99
CA THR A 414 -23.12 -6.23 -10.50
C THR A 414 -22.52 -5.41 -11.64
N LEU A 415 -22.08 -6.07 -12.72
CA LEU A 415 -21.58 -5.40 -13.92
C LEU A 415 -22.69 -4.60 -14.62
N ARG A 416 -23.92 -5.12 -14.66
CA ARG A 416 -25.08 -4.45 -15.25
C ARG A 416 -25.48 -3.20 -14.47
N GLU A 417 -25.41 -3.23 -13.14
CA GLU A 417 -25.65 -2.06 -12.29
C GLU A 417 -24.67 -0.92 -12.60
N ILE A 418 -23.38 -1.25 -12.71
CA ILE A 418 -22.34 -0.29 -13.12
C ILE A 418 -22.64 0.25 -14.52
N ALA A 419 -22.90 -0.63 -15.49
CA ALA A 419 -23.16 -0.24 -16.88
C ALA A 419 -24.42 0.62 -17.05
N ARG A 420 -25.48 0.37 -16.29
CA ARG A 420 -26.68 1.22 -16.23
C ARG A 420 -26.36 2.61 -15.68
N THR A 421 -25.55 2.69 -14.62
CA THR A 421 -25.12 3.96 -14.02
C THR A 421 -24.31 4.81 -14.99
N LEU A 422 -23.53 4.18 -15.86
CA LEU A 422 -22.73 4.86 -16.88
C LEU A 422 -23.55 5.47 -18.02
N ASP A 423 -24.84 5.14 -18.13
CA ASP A 423 -25.79 5.75 -19.07
C ASP A 423 -25.27 5.75 -20.53
N GLY A 424 -24.87 4.58 -21.01
CA GLY A 424 -24.38 4.39 -22.38
C GLY A 424 -22.92 4.79 -22.62
N ARG A 425 -22.20 5.26 -21.59
CA ARG A 425 -20.73 5.43 -21.66
C ARG A 425 -20.03 4.06 -21.62
N PRO A 426 -18.87 3.89 -22.29
CA PRO A 426 -18.17 2.61 -22.37
C PRO A 426 -17.65 2.14 -21.00
N LEU A 427 -17.67 0.82 -20.80
CA LEU A 427 -17.15 0.13 -19.63
C LEU A 427 -16.09 -0.89 -20.02
N ILE A 428 -14.83 -0.66 -19.65
CA ILE A 428 -13.75 -1.64 -19.83
C ILE A 428 -13.61 -2.49 -18.56
N VAL A 429 -14.03 -3.75 -18.65
CA VAL A 429 -13.95 -4.72 -17.55
C VAL A 429 -12.62 -5.47 -17.63
N ARG A 430 -11.78 -5.35 -16.60
CA ARG A 430 -10.58 -6.17 -16.47
C ARG A 430 -10.95 -7.50 -15.81
N THR A 431 -10.55 -8.61 -16.40
CA THR A 431 -10.70 -9.92 -15.75
C THR A 431 -9.90 -9.98 -14.45
N LEU A 432 -10.18 -10.98 -13.60
CA LEU A 432 -9.59 -11.08 -12.26
C LEU A 432 -8.06 -10.95 -12.28
N ASP A 433 -7.52 -9.99 -11.51
CA ASP A 433 -6.09 -9.77 -11.27
C ASP A 433 -5.73 -9.99 -9.80
N ALA A 434 -5.68 -11.27 -9.43
CA ALA A 434 -5.25 -11.74 -8.12
C ALA A 434 -4.04 -12.68 -8.25
N GLY A 435 -3.29 -12.82 -7.17
CA GLY A 435 -2.10 -13.64 -7.03
C GLY A 435 -1.81 -13.88 -5.55
N ALA A 436 -0.69 -14.54 -5.22
CA ALA A 436 -0.32 -14.83 -3.83
C ALA A 436 -0.10 -13.55 -2.97
N ASP A 437 0.06 -12.37 -3.58
CA ASP A 437 0.11 -11.06 -2.91
C ASP A 437 -1.26 -10.55 -2.44
N LYS A 438 -2.35 -11.08 -3.01
CA LYS A 438 -3.74 -10.74 -2.69
C LYS A 438 -4.51 -12.03 -2.35
N PRO A 439 -4.35 -12.59 -1.14
CA PRO A 439 -4.96 -13.86 -0.79
C PRO A 439 -6.49 -13.75 -0.84
N LEU A 440 -7.12 -14.63 -1.63
CA LEU A 440 -8.57 -14.73 -1.73
C LEU A 440 -9.01 -15.99 -0.97
N PRO A 441 -9.80 -15.89 0.13
CA PRO A 441 -10.18 -17.06 0.92
C PRO A 441 -10.93 -18.13 0.11
N ALA A 442 -11.82 -17.71 -0.79
CA ALA A 442 -12.55 -18.60 -1.71
C ALA A 442 -11.68 -19.20 -2.84
N LEU A 443 -10.43 -18.73 -3.00
CA LEU A 443 -9.51 -19.16 -4.04
C LEU A 443 -8.09 -19.35 -3.46
N PRO A 444 -7.88 -20.38 -2.62
CA PRO A 444 -6.60 -20.59 -1.96
C PRO A 444 -5.49 -20.84 -2.99
N MET A 445 -4.38 -20.12 -2.83
CA MET A 445 -3.19 -20.21 -3.67
C MET A 445 -2.02 -20.69 -2.81
N PRO A 446 -1.11 -21.52 -3.36
CA PRO A 446 0.12 -21.86 -2.65
C PRO A 446 0.97 -20.60 -2.42
N PRO A 447 1.71 -20.51 -1.29
CA PRO A 447 2.62 -19.41 -1.07
C PRO A 447 3.73 -19.44 -2.13
N GLU A 448 4.14 -18.26 -2.59
CA GLU A 448 5.22 -18.09 -3.56
C GLU A 448 6.33 -17.22 -2.98
N THR A 449 7.58 -17.50 -3.34
CA THR A 449 8.72 -16.68 -2.93
C THR A 449 8.64 -15.26 -3.49
N ASN A 450 8.12 -15.11 -4.71
CA ASN A 450 7.97 -13.82 -5.39
C ASN A 450 6.57 -13.74 -6.01
N PRO A 451 5.53 -13.43 -5.23
CA PRO A 451 4.14 -13.40 -5.70
C PRO A 451 3.92 -12.50 -6.93
N PHE A 452 4.64 -11.38 -6.99
CA PHE A 452 4.60 -10.48 -8.15
C PHE A 452 5.15 -11.12 -9.43
N LEU A 453 5.95 -12.18 -9.36
CA LEU A 453 6.54 -12.84 -10.52
C LEU A 453 5.90 -14.19 -10.87
N GLY A 454 4.95 -14.69 -10.07
CA GLY A 454 4.40 -16.04 -10.22
C GLY A 454 3.00 -16.11 -10.83
N VAL A 455 2.14 -16.96 -10.23
CA VAL A 455 0.82 -17.31 -10.76
C VAL A 455 -0.20 -16.24 -10.36
N ARG A 456 -0.29 -15.20 -11.19
CA ARG A 456 -1.23 -14.09 -11.00
C ARG A 456 -1.93 -13.66 -12.29
N GLY A 457 -3.03 -12.93 -12.15
CA GLY A 457 -3.80 -12.37 -13.26
C GLY A 457 -4.27 -13.46 -14.23
N ILE A 458 -4.00 -13.27 -15.52
CA ILE A 458 -4.48 -14.21 -16.54
C ILE A 458 -3.98 -15.64 -16.32
N ARG A 459 -2.76 -15.82 -15.78
CA ARG A 459 -2.19 -17.15 -15.52
C ARG A 459 -3.00 -17.93 -14.50
N LEU A 460 -3.38 -17.28 -13.41
CA LEU A 460 -4.24 -17.86 -12.39
C LEU A 460 -5.59 -18.29 -12.97
N THR A 461 -6.25 -17.41 -13.74
CA THR A 461 -7.57 -17.72 -14.31
C THR A 461 -7.51 -18.75 -15.45
N LEU A 462 -6.37 -18.88 -16.14
CA LEU A 462 -6.16 -19.96 -17.12
C LEU A 462 -5.96 -21.32 -16.43
N GLU A 463 -5.37 -21.37 -15.24
CA GLU A 463 -5.31 -22.58 -14.40
C GLU A 463 -6.68 -22.89 -13.78
N ARG A 464 -7.38 -21.86 -13.30
CA ARG A 464 -8.72 -21.92 -12.70
C ARG A 464 -9.81 -21.59 -13.72
N ARG A 465 -9.97 -22.48 -14.70
CA ARG A 465 -10.94 -22.33 -15.80
C ARG A 465 -12.38 -22.14 -15.35
N ASP A 466 -12.75 -22.65 -14.18
CA ASP A 466 -14.05 -22.42 -13.54
C ASP A 466 -14.31 -20.93 -13.26
N VAL A 467 -13.29 -20.22 -12.74
CA VAL A 467 -13.34 -18.78 -12.46
C VAL A 467 -13.40 -18.00 -13.77
N LEU A 468 -12.49 -18.29 -14.71
CA LEU A 468 -12.42 -17.59 -15.99
C LEU A 468 -13.74 -17.74 -16.77
N SER A 469 -14.21 -18.97 -16.93
CA SER A 469 -15.42 -19.28 -17.70
C SER A 469 -16.65 -18.57 -17.12
N THR A 470 -16.80 -18.56 -15.80
CA THR A 470 -17.88 -17.83 -15.10
C THR A 470 -17.83 -16.33 -15.39
N GLN A 471 -16.63 -15.73 -15.29
CA GLN A 471 -16.46 -14.30 -15.53
C GLN A 471 -16.68 -13.92 -17.01
N LEU A 472 -16.21 -14.74 -17.96
CA LEU A 472 -16.42 -14.51 -19.39
C LEU A 472 -17.91 -14.54 -19.76
N ARG A 473 -18.67 -15.52 -19.24
CA ARG A 473 -20.12 -15.58 -19.48
C ARG A 473 -20.86 -14.39 -18.88
N ALA A 474 -20.49 -13.97 -17.66
CA ALA A 474 -21.05 -12.78 -17.03
C ALA A 474 -20.79 -11.49 -17.85
N ILE A 475 -19.56 -11.30 -18.34
CA ILE A 475 -19.20 -10.16 -19.20
C ILE A 475 -20.00 -10.19 -20.51
N LEU A 476 -20.13 -11.35 -21.17
CA LEU A 476 -20.90 -11.50 -22.41
C LEU A 476 -22.36 -11.12 -22.23
N ARG A 477 -23.00 -11.52 -21.11
CA ARG A 477 -24.39 -11.14 -20.81
C ARG A 477 -24.57 -9.63 -20.76
N VAL A 478 -23.67 -8.92 -20.09
CA VAL A 478 -23.77 -7.45 -19.98
C VAL A 478 -23.40 -6.76 -21.30
N ALA A 479 -22.42 -7.30 -22.04
CA ALA A 479 -22.04 -6.79 -23.36
C ALA A 479 -23.15 -6.88 -24.42
N ALA A 480 -24.13 -7.78 -24.23
CA ALA A 480 -25.32 -7.85 -25.09
C ALA A 480 -26.27 -6.66 -24.93
N GLU A 481 -26.20 -5.96 -23.81
CA GLU A 481 -27.12 -4.89 -23.42
C GLU A 481 -26.44 -3.51 -23.34
N HIS A 482 -25.13 -3.48 -23.10
CA HIS A 482 -24.36 -2.29 -22.77
C HIS A 482 -23.01 -2.24 -23.50
N PRO A 483 -22.40 -1.04 -23.69
CA PRO A 483 -21.10 -0.89 -24.35
C PRO A 483 -19.95 -1.35 -23.45
N VAL A 484 -19.76 -2.67 -23.38
CA VAL A 484 -18.71 -3.30 -22.58
C VAL A 484 -17.54 -3.70 -23.47
N LYS A 485 -16.33 -3.47 -22.97
CA LYS A 485 -15.08 -4.03 -23.51
C LYS A 485 -14.45 -4.93 -22.44
N MET A 486 -13.63 -5.88 -22.86
CA MET A 486 -12.91 -6.78 -21.95
C MET A 486 -11.41 -6.55 -22.05
N MET A 487 -10.71 -6.60 -20.92
CA MET A 487 -9.26 -6.46 -20.85
C MET A 487 -8.62 -7.57 -19.99
N LEU A 488 -7.51 -8.13 -20.46
CA LEU A 488 -6.77 -9.19 -19.75
C LEU A 488 -5.57 -8.60 -18.99
N PRO A 489 -5.41 -8.88 -17.68
CA PRO A 489 -4.22 -8.51 -16.91
C PRO A 489 -3.05 -9.47 -17.15
N MET A 490 -1.83 -9.02 -16.89
CA MET A 490 -0.60 -9.83 -16.77
C MET A 490 -0.22 -10.65 -18.01
N VAL A 491 -0.70 -10.25 -19.19
CA VAL A 491 -0.35 -10.90 -20.46
C VAL A 491 1.13 -10.69 -20.75
N ALA A 492 1.85 -11.76 -21.03
CA ALA A 492 3.27 -11.74 -21.42
C ALA A 492 3.51 -12.36 -22.80
N SER A 493 2.59 -13.18 -23.30
CA SER A 493 2.78 -14.00 -24.49
C SER A 493 1.52 -14.11 -25.36
N LEU A 494 1.73 -14.41 -26.64
CA LEU A 494 0.62 -14.65 -27.58
C LEU A 494 -0.22 -15.88 -27.20
N SER A 495 0.40 -16.92 -26.65
CA SER A 495 -0.29 -18.15 -26.25
C SER A 495 -1.35 -17.91 -25.16
N GLU A 496 -1.10 -16.98 -24.24
CA GLU A 496 -2.09 -16.60 -23.22
C GLU A 496 -3.34 -15.99 -23.88
N ILE A 497 -3.16 -15.09 -24.86
CA ILE A 497 -4.27 -14.48 -25.60
C ILE A 497 -5.04 -15.53 -26.41
N GLN A 498 -4.35 -16.47 -27.06
CA GLN A 498 -4.98 -17.54 -27.83
C GLN A 498 -5.82 -18.48 -26.95
N ALA A 499 -5.32 -18.80 -25.75
CA ALA A 499 -6.07 -19.61 -24.78
C ALA A 499 -7.36 -18.89 -24.34
N VAL A 500 -7.32 -17.57 -24.17
CA VAL A 500 -8.51 -16.78 -23.85
C VAL A 500 -9.48 -16.69 -25.02
N HIS A 501 -9.02 -16.53 -26.25
CA HIS A 501 -9.89 -16.59 -27.44
C HIS A 501 -10.67 -17.92 -27.50
N THR A 502 -10.00 -19.02 -27.11
CA THR A 502 -10.63 -20.34 -27.05
C THR A 502 -11.70 -20.39 -25.95
N ALA A 503 -11.36 -19.93 -24.73
CA ALA A 503 -12.31 -19.87 -23.62
C ALA A 503 -13.49 -18.91 -23.88
N LEU A 504 -13.27 -17.82 -24.62
CA LEU A 504 -14.31 -16.87 -25.02
C LEU A 504 -15.26 -17.50 -26.05
N ALA A 505 -14.73 -18.27 -27.01
CA ALA A 505 -15.56 -19.00 -27.97
C ALA A 505 -16.44 -20.06 -27.28
N GLU A 506 -15.88 -20.78 -26.29
CA GLU A 506 -16.63 -21.70 -25.44
C GLU A 506 -17.75 -20.95 -24.68
N ALA A 507 -17.42 -19.83 -24.03
CA ALA A 507 -18.40 -19.02 -23.30
C ALA A 507 -19.53 -18.48 -24.20
N ARG A 508 -19.23 -18.10 -25.45
CA ARG A 508 -20.25 -17.73 -26.45
C ARG A 508 -21.15 -18.91 -26.81
N SER A 509 -20.57 -20.10 -26.98
CA SER A 509 -21.35 -21.32 -27.24
C SER A 509 -22.25 -21.69 -26.08
N ASP A 510 -21.74 -21.60 -24.84
CA ASP A 510 -22.49 -21.93 -23.62
C ASP A 510 -23.67 -20.98 -23.38
N THR A 511 -23.47 -19.69 -23.66
CA THR A 511 -24.50 -18.64 -23.42
C THR A 511 -25.43 -18.45 -24.61
N GLY A 512 -25.02 -18.83 -25.83
CA GLY A 512 -25.70 -18.48 -27.06
C GLY A 512 -25.64 -16.99 -27.41
N ILE A 513 -24.77 -16.21 -26.74
CA ILE A 513 -24.64 -14.77 -26.93
C ILE A 513 -23.50 -14.47 -27.90
N ASP A 514 -23.84 -13.86 -29.03
CA ASP A 514 -22.86 -13.40 -30.03
C ASP A 514 -22.68 -11.88 -30.06
N ALA A 515 -22.74 -11.23 -28.89
CA ALA A 515 -22.56 -9.79 -28.78
C ALA A 515 -21.14 -9.36 -29.21
N PRO A 516 -20.97 -8.23 -29.91
CA PRO A 516 -19.65 -7.67 -30.17
C PRO A 516 -18.99 -7.32 -28.83
N LEU A 517 -17.76 -7.80 -28.62
CA LEU A 517 -16.98 -7.54 -27.43
C LEU A 517 -15.54 -7.28 -27.85
N GLU A 518 -15.11 -6.03 -27.77
CA GLU A 518 -13.70 -5.68 -28.00
C GLU A 518 -12.84 -6.32 -26.91
N LEU A 519 -11.79 -7.04 -27.33
CA LEU A 519 -10.82 -7.66 -26.43
C LEU A 519 -9.51 -6.90 -26.46
N GLY A 520 -9.12 -6.33 -25.32
CA GLY A 520 -7.82 -5.72 -25.13
C GLY A 520 -6.95 -6.45 -24.12
N ILE A 521 -5.72 -5.97 -23.97
CA ILE A 521 -4.80 -6.43 -22.94
C ILE A 521 -4.23 -5.26 -22.15
N MET A 522 -4.00 -5.52 -20.86
CA MET A 522 -3.21 -4.63 -20.04
C MET A 522 -1.73 -4.84 -20.36
N VAL A 523 -1.06 -3.80 -20.83
CA VAL A 523 0.38 -3.80 -21.06
C VAL A 523 1.07 -3.38 -19.77
N GLU A 524 1.29 -4.37 -18.92
CA GLU A 524 1.96 -4.22 -17.63
C GLU A 524 3.19 -5.10 -17.50
N VAL A 525 3.40 -6.06 -18.41
CA VAL A 525 4.64 -6.83 -18.52
C VAL A 525 5.50 -6.25 -19.64
N PRO A 526 6.80 -5.95 -19.44
CA PRO A 526 7.65 -5.37 -20.48
C PRO A 526 7.70 -6.20 -21.78
N ALA A 527 7.61 -7.53 -21.66
CA ALA A 527 7.50 -8.43 -22.81
C ALA A 527 6.31 -8.10 -23.73
N ALA A 528 5.17 -7.71 -23.17
CA ALA A 528 3.98 -7.34 -23.93
C ALA A 528 4.18 -6.03 -24.70
N ALA A 529 4.83 -5.04 -24.09
CA ALA A 529 5.17 -3.78 -24.76
C ALA A 529 6.14 -4.02 -25.94
N LEU A 530 7.20 -4.81 -25.70
CA LEU A 530 8.20 -5.15 -26.72
C LEU A 530 7.63 -6.00 -27.87
N THR A 531 6.55 -6.75 -27.62
CA THR A 531 5.89 -7.59 -28.61
C THR A 531 4.54 -7.03 -29.06
N ALA A 532 4.21 -5.77 -28.76
CA ALA A 532 2.90 -5.16 -29.03
C ALA A 532 2.49 -5.30 -30.51
N ARG A 533 3.43 -5.19 -31.45
CA ARG A 533 3.18 -5.44 -32.88
C ARG A 533 2.59 -6.83 -33.13
N LEU A 534 3.18 -7.88 -32.55
CA LEU A 534 2.70 -9.26 -32.67
C LEU A 534 1.34 -9.42 -32.00
N LEU A 535 1.17 -8.86 -30.81
CA LEU A 535 -0.08 -9.00 -30.04
C LEU A 535 -1.24 -8.24 -30.69
N SER A 536 -0.98 -7.14 -31.40
CA SER A 536 -1.99 -6.30 -32.07
C SER A 536 -2.80 -7.02 -33.15
N GLU A 537 -2.34 -8.19 -33.59
CA GLU A 537 -3.06 -9.06 -34.53
C GLU A 537 -4.23 -9.79 -33.87
N HIS A 538 -4.22 -9.89 -32.54
CA HIS A 538 -5.12 -10.73 -31.75
C HIS A 538 -5.95 -9.94 -30.72
N VAL A 539 -5.75 -8.62 -30.63
CA VAL A 539 -6.47 -7.74 -29.69
C VAL A 539 -6.95 -6.50 -30.43
N ASP A 540 -8.00 -5.87 -29.90
CA ASP A 540 -8.60 -4.65 -30.44
C ASP A 540 -7.99 -3.38 -29.86
N PHE A 541 -7.42 -3.47 -28.65
CA PHE A 541 -6.79 -2.34 -27.98
C PHE A 541 -5.75 -2.77 -26.93
N PHE A 542 -4.99 -1.78 -26.46
CA PHE A 542 -4.05 -1.93 -25.36
C PHE A 542 -4.35 -0.88 -24.30
N SER A 543 -4.16 -1.21 -23.02
CA SER A 543 -4.13 -0.21 -21.95
C SER A 543 -2.88 -0.42 -21.11
N LEU A 544 -2.04 0.60 -20.94
CA LEU A 544 -0.84 0.47 -20.13
C LEU A 544 -1.17 0.55 -18.63
N GLY A 545 -0.84 -0.51 -17.90
CA GLY A 545 -0.85 -0.55 -16.44
C GLY A 545 0.49 -0.06 -15.91
N THR A 546 0.69 1.27 -15.85
CA THR A 546 2.03 1.85 -15.60
C THR A 546 2.61 1.48 -14.24
N ASN A 547 1.78 1.14 -13.25
CA ASN A 547 2.24 0.74 -11.93
C ASN A 547 3.07 -0.56 -12.01
N ASP A 548 2.47 -1.62 -12.56
CA ASP A 548 3.13 -2.92 -12.71
C ASP A 548 4.20 -2.87 -13.82
N LEU A 549 3.97 -2.11 -14.89
CA LEU A 549 4.98 -1.89 -15.93
C LEU A 549 6.25 -1.27 -15.36
N THR A 550 6.13 -0.27 -14.49
CA THR A 550 7.29 0.38 -13.85
C THR A 550 8.00 -0.60 -12.92
N GLN A 551 7.26 -1.32 -12.08
CA GLN A 551 7.79 -2.34 -11.19
C GLN A 551 8.64 -3.38 -11.94
N TYR A 552 8.12 -3.97 -13.01
CA TYR A 552 8.85 -5.00 -13.75
C TYR A 552 9.97 -4.45 -14.63
N THR A 553 9.83 -3.22 -15.14
CA THR A 553 10.88 -2.58 -15.95
C THR A 553 12.09 -2.22 -15.10
N LEU A 554 11.87 -1.75 -13.88
CA LEU A 554 12.93 -1.30 -12.97
C LEU A 554 13.34 -2.34 -11.94
N ALA A 555 12.68 -3.51 -11.94
CA ALA A 555 12.86 -4.57 -10.96
C ALA A 555 12.73 -4.02 -9.51
N ALA A 556 11.71 -3.19 -9.30
CA ALA A 556 11.45 -2.49 -8.05
C ALA A 556 10.09 -2.90 -7.50
N GLU A 557 10.04 -3.57 -6.35
CA GLU A 557 8.78 -3.99 -5.73
C GLU A 557 8.04 -2.79 -5.11
N ARG A 558 6.76 -2.62 -5.45
CA ARG A 558 5.94 -1.50 -4.97
C ARG A 558 5.64 -1.49 -3.48
N GLY A 559 5.73 -2.65 -2.84
CA GLY A 559 5.60 -2.77 -1.39
C GLY A 559 6.86 -2.35 -0.62
N ASP A 560 8.00 -2.19 -1.30
CA ASP A 560 9.27 -1.82 -0.67
C ASP A 560 9.51 -0.32 -0.76
N GLU A 561 9.36 0.37 0.36
CA GLU A 561 9.54 1.83 0.50
C GLU A 561 10.90 2.32 0.00
N ARG A 562 11.95 1.50 0.17
CA ARG A 562 13.31 1.86 -0.25
C ARG A 562 13.43 1.99 -1.76
N LEU A 563 12.48 1.40 -2.50
CA LEU A 563 12.44 1.38 -3.97
C LEU A 563 11.45 2.39 -4.56
N ALA A 564 10.69 3.10 -3.73
CA ALA A 564 9.71 4.09 -4.18
C ALA A 564 10.27 5.17 -5.13
N PRO A 565 11.53 5.66 -5.00
CA PRO A 565 12.11 6.60 -5.97
C PRO A 565 12.22 6.03 -7.40
N LEU A 566 12.34 4.71 -7.55
CA LEU A 566 12.31 4.05 -8.85
C LEU A 566 10.88 4.00 -9.41
N LEU A 567 9.88 3.91 -8.56
CA LEU A 567 8.50 3.66 -8.95
C LEU A 567 7.66 4.92 -9.22
N THR A 568 8.22 6.09 -8.94
CA THR A 568 7.49 7.36 -9.00
C THR A 568 7.76 8.10 -10.31
N GLY A 569 6.69 8.63 -10.92
CA GLY A 569 6.75 9.54 -12.07
C GLY A 569 7.05 8.89 -13.42
N PRO A 570 7.12 9.69 -14.50
CA PRO A 570 7.25 9.21 -15.87
C PRO A 570 8.71 8.80 -16.17
N GLN A 571 9.10 7.61 -15.71
CA GLN A 571 10.44 7.06 -15.93
C GLN A 571 10.75 6.93 -17.43
N PRO A 572 11.89 7.43 -17.94
CA PRO A 572 12.22 7.38 -19.37
C PRO A 572 12.17 5.96 -19.97
N ALA A 573 12.62 4.96 -19.22
CA ALA A 573 12.53 3.55 -19.64
C ALA A 573 11.07 3.10 -19.83
N VAL A 574 10.16 3.53 -18.97
CA VAL A 574 8.72 3.22 -19.06
C VAL A 574 8.08 4.00 -20.21
N LEU A 575 8.45 5.27 -20.41
CA LEU A 575 8.00 6.07 -21.56
C LEU A 575 8.41 5.44 -22.90
N ARG A 576 9.60 4.82 -22.99
CA ARG A 576 10.02 4.06 -24.18
C ARG A 576 9.16 2.81 -24.40
N LEU A 577 8.69 2.15 -23.34
CA LEU A 577 7.74 1.04 -23.47
C LEU A 577 6.35 1.52 -23.89
N VAL A 578 5.92 2.71 -23.46
CA VAL A 578 4.71 3.37 -23.97
C VAL A 578 4.87 3.62 -25.47
N GLU A 579 5.97 4.25 -25.91
CA GLU A 579 6.26 4.52 -27.33
C GLU A 579 6.26 3.23 -28.16
N ALA A 580 6.93 2.17 -27.68
CA ALA A 580 6.99 0.89 -28.36
C ALA A 580 5.59 0.24 -28.48
N THR A 581 4.76 0.37 -27.45
CA THR A 581 3.38 -0.13 -27.45
C THR A 581 2.52 0.61 -28.46
N VAL A 582 2.57 1.95 -28.46
CA VAL A 582 1.83 2.77 -29.43
C VAL A 582 2.27 2.47 -30.86
N ALA A 583 3.58 2.39 -31.11
CA ALA A 583 4.11 2.05 -32.43
C ALA A 583 3.66 0.63 -32.88
N GLY A 584 3.69 -0.34 -31.96
CA GLY A 584 3.22 -1.71 -32.22
C GLY A 584 1.72 -1.77 -32.54
N ALA A 585 0.89 -1.10 -31.75
CA ALA A 585 -0.56 -1.04 -31.92
C ALA A 585 -0.97 -0.36 -33.24
N ALA A 586 -0.28 0.73 -33.59
CA ALA A 586 -0.53 1.49 -34.82
C ALA A 586 -0.36 0.63 -36.09
N THR A 587 0.48 -0.40 -36.07
CA THR A 587 0.67 -1.30 -37.24
C THR A 587 -0.60 -2.03 -37.69
N ARG A 588 -1.58 -2.18 -36.78
CA ARG A 588 -2.90 -2.76 -37.05
C ARG A 588 -4.05 -1.80 -36.77
N GLY A 589 -3.75 -0.49 -36.63
CA GLY A 589 -4.75 0.53 -36.32
C GLY A 589 -5.45 0.34 -34.97
N ARG A 590 -4.76 -0.28 -33.99
CA ARG A 590 -5.28 -0.46 -32.64
C ARG A 590 -4.99 0.78 -31.81
N TRP A 591 -5.93 1.15 -30.95
CA TRP A 591 -5.79 2.30 -30.05
C TRP A 591 -5.10 1.88 -28.75
N VAL A 592 -4.49 2.86 -28.07
CA VAL A 592 -3.74 2.64 -26.82
C VAL A 592 -4.24 3.61 -25.76
N GLY A 593 -4.67 3.05 -24.63
CA GLY A 593 -5.00 3.76 -23.41
C GLY A 593 -3.95 3.61 -22.31
N VAL A 594 -4.13 4.33 -21.22
CA VAL A 594 -3.32 4.19 -20.00
C VAL A 594 -4.26 4.25 -18.79
N CYS A 595 -4.23 3.23 -17.94
CA CYS A 595 -5.05 3.15 -16.72
C CYS A 595 -4.22 3.15 -15.42
N GLY A 596 -2.89 3.19 -15.52
CA GLY A 596 -2.02 3.38 -14.37
C GLY A 596 -1.95 4.84 -13.88
N GLU A 597 -1.31 5.07 -12.74
CA GLU A 597 -1.36 6.37 -12.04
C GLU A 597 -0.82 7.54 -12.85
N LEU A 598 0.09 7.30 -13.80
CA LEU A 598 0.62 8.35 -14.68
C LEU A 598 -0.47 9.04 -15.53
N ALA A 599 -1.59 8.36 -15.81
CA ALA A 599 -2.71 8.97 -16.54
C ALA A 599 -3.43 10.06 -15.73
N GLY A 600 -3.33 10.01 -14.40
CA GLY A 600 -3.95 10.98 -13.49
C GLY A 600 -3.06 12.16 -13.10
N ASP A 601 -1.77 12.12 -13.42
CA ASP A 601 -0.83 13.23 -13.20
C ASP A 601 -0.80 14.14 -14.45
N PRO A 602 -1.31 15.38 -14.40
CA PRO A 602 -1.48 16.19 -15.62
C PRO A 602 -0.19 16.40 -16.46
N PRO A 603 0.99 16.69 -15.87
CA PRO A 603 2.25 16.69 -16.59
C PRO A 603 2.54 15.36 -17.33
N SER A 604 2.40 14.23 -16.65
CA SER A 604 2.64 12.91 -17.24
C SER A 604 1.60 12.56 -18.31
N ALA A 605 0.33 12.89 -18.09
CA ALA A 605 -0.76 12.70 -19.05
C ALA A 605 -0.49 13.40 -20.39
N LEU A 606 0.06 14.64 -20.36
CA LEU A 606 0.46 15.35 -21.57
C LEU A 606 1.59 14.64 -22.31
N LEU A 607 2.58 14.09 -21.60
CA LEU A 607 3.65 13.31 -22.21
C LEU A 607 3.10 12.02 -22.86
N LEU A 608 2.21 11.31 -22.18
CA LEU A 608 1.55 10.10 -22.69
C LEU A 608 0.77 10.39 -23.98
N VAL A 609 -0.01 11.48 -24.00
CA VAL A 609 -0.72 11.94 -25.21
C VAL A 609 0.26 12.34 -26.32
N GLY A 610 1.36 12.99 -25.97
CA GLY A 610 2.47 13.29 -26.88
C GLY A 610 3.14 12.05 -27.49
N LEU A 611 3.10 10.90 -26.80
CA LEU A 611 3.54 9.60 -27.32
C LEU A 611 2.47 8.89 -28.17
N GLY A 612 1.28 9.45 -28.30
CA GLY A 612 0.19 8.90 -29.12
C GLY A 612 -0.84 8.06 -28.37
N VAL A 613 -0.88 8.14 -27.03
CA VAL A 613 -1.98 7.60 -26.22
C VAL A 613 -3.26 8.38 -26.50
N THR A 614 -4.38 7.67 -26.70
CA THR A 614 -5.68 8.27 -27.06
C THR A 614 -6.75 8.13 -25.98
N GLU A 615 -6.50 7.33 -24.95
CA GLU A 615 -7.39 7.11 -23.80
C GLU A 615 -6.59 7.21 -22.49
N LEU A 616 -7.08 8.00 -21.54
CA LEU A 616 -6.49 8.14 -20.21
C LEU A 616 -7.56 7.79 -19.18
N SER A 617 -7.26 6.86 -18.28
CA SER A 617 -8.16 6.42 -17.22
C SER A 617 -7.49 6.52 -15.85
N MET A 618 -8.17 7.15 -14.90
CA MET A 618 -7.59 7.59 -13.63
C MET A 618 -8.60 7.56 -12.49
N ALA A 619 -8.19 7.84 -11.25
CA ALA A 619 -9.14 8.03 -10.16
C ALA A 619 -10.15 9.15 -10.51
N PRO A 620 -11.47 8.99 -10.21
CA PRO A 620 -12.50 9.95 -10.61
C PRO A 620 -12.17 11.41 -10.27
N ALA A 621 -11.59 11.65 -9.09
CA ALA A 621 -11.25 13.00 -8.61
C ALA A 621 -10.27 13.77 -9.52
N LEU A 622 -9.47 13.07 -10.33
CA LEU A 622 -8.43 13.66 -11.19
C LEU A 622 -8.93 13.99 -12.61
N VAL A 623 -10.08 13.45 -13.02
CA VAL A 623 -10.65 13.64 -14.36
C VAL A 623 -10.79 15.12 -14.76
N PRO A 624 -11.33 16.03 -13.91
CA PRO A 624 -11.46 17.43 -14.30
C PRO A 624 -10.12 18.10 -14.58
N GLU A 625 -9.10 17.82 -13.76
CA GLU A 625 -7.78 18.45 -13.87
C GLU A 625 -7.04 17.99 -15.13
N VAL A 626 -7.08 16.69 -15.43
CA VAL A 626 -6.48 16.15 -16.67
C VAL A 626 -7.18 16.72 -17.91
N LYS A 627 -8.51 16.81 -17.92
CA LYS A 627 -9.23 17.48 -19.03
C LYS A 627 -8.85 18.95 -19.17
N ALA A 628 -8.67 19.67 -18.07
CA ALA A 628 -8.25 21.07 -18.09
C ALA A 628 -6.82 21.23 -18.65
N ALA A 629 -5.91 20.34 -18.25
CA ALA A 629 -4.54 20.31 -18.77
C ALA A 629 -4.49 20.06 -20.28
N LEU A 630 -5.23 19.06 -20.78
CA LEU A 630 -5.33 18.77 -22.22
C LEU A 630 -5.78 20.00 -23.00
N ARG A 631 -6.84 20.68 -22.55
CA ARG A 631 -7.38 21.89 -23.20
C ARG A 631 -6.42 23.08 -23.22
N GLY A 632 -5.39 23.08 -22.38
CA GLY A 632 -4.38 24.13 -22.31
C GLY A 632 -3.27 23.99 -23.36
N VAL A 633 -3.11 22.81 -23.97
CA VAL A 633 -1.88 22.43 -24.69
C VAL A 633 -2.20 21.99 -26.13
N GLU A 634 -1.36 22.39 -27.09
CA GLU A 634 -1.45 21.89 -28.47
C GLU A 634 -0.75 20.53 -28.57
N LEU A 635 -1.31 19.60 -29.35
CA LEU A 635 -0.75 18.25 -29.47
C LEU A 635 0.73 18.27 -29.91
N ALA A 636 1.10 19.19 -30.80
CA ALA A 636 2.47 19.32 -31.30
C ALA A 636 3.48 19.65 -30.18
N ASP A 637 3.08 20.47 -29.21
CA ASP A 637 3.93 20.82 -28.05
C ASP A 637 4.08 19.63 -27.11
N ALA A 638 2.98 18.92 -26.83
CA ALA A 638 3.00 17.68 -26.06
C ALA A 638 3.91 16.62 -26.71
N GLN A 639 3.84 16.45 -28.03
CA GLN A 639 4.72 15.57 -28.79
C GLN A 639 6.20 15.99 -28.70
N ALA A 640 6.48 17.30 -28.73
CA ALA A 640 7.85 17.80 -28.60
C ALA A 640 8.41 17.54 -27.19
N ALA A 641 7.63 17.79 -26.14
CA ALA A 641 8.01 17.50 -24.76
C ALA A 641 8.19 16.00 -24.52
N ALA A 642 7.30 15.16 -25.05
CA ALA A 642 7.39 13.71 -24.96
C ALA A 642 8.69 13.17 -25.57
N ARG A 643 9.09 13.66 -26.75
CA ARG A 643 10.38 13.27 -27.38
C ARG A 643 11.58 13.65 -26.53
N GLN A 644 11.55 14.80 -25.85
CA GLN A 644 12.61 15.19 -24.93
C GLN A 644 12.59 14.33 -23.65
N ALA A 645 11.41 13.96 -23.16
CA ALA A 645 11.25 13.15 -21.95
C ALA A 645 11.79 11.72 -22.12
N LEU A 646 11.76 11.16 -23.35
CA LEU A 646 12.40 9.88 -23.67
C LEU A 646 13.93 9.90 -23.49
N GLU A 647 14.55 11.07 -23.57
CA GLU A 647 15.99 11.30 -23.46
C GLU A 647 16.39 11.94 -22.11
N ALA A 648 15.45 12.11 -21.18
CA ALA A 648 15.71 12.70 -19.88
C ALA A 648 16.52 11.75 -18.97
N ASP A 649 17.27 12.32 -18.02
CA ASP A 649 18.12 11.56 -17.10
C ASP A 649 17.34 10.77 -16.02
N GLY A 650 16.03 11.00 -15.89
CA GLY A 650 15.16 10.32 -14.92
C GLY A 650 13.75 10.90 -14.85
N ALA A 651 12.88 10.31 -14.02
CA ALA A 651 11.47 10.68 -13.91
C ALA A 651 11.24 12.16 -13.56
N VAL A 652 12.05 12.76 -12.68
CA VAL A 652 11.91 14.18 -12.30
C VAL A 652 12.14 15.09 -13.50
N ALA A 653 13.23 14.87 -14.24
CA ALA A 653 13.54 15.64 -15.45
C ALA A 653 12.50 15.43 -16.55
N ALA A 654 12.03 14.19 -16.75
CA ALA A 654 10.95 13.88 -17.68
C ALA A 654 9.65 14.61 -17.30
N ARG A 655 9.23 14.56 -16.02
CA ARG A 655 8.02 15.22 -15.53
C ARG A 655 8.08 16.74 -15.65
N ALA A 656 9.25 17.33 -15.45
CA ALA A 656 9.46 18.77 -15.59
C ALA A 656 9.13 19.25 -17.02
N LEU A 657 9.41 18.44 -18.05
CA LEU A 657 9.05 18.77 -19.43
C LEU A 657 7.54 18.82 -19.65
N GLY A 658 6.78 17.90 -19.04
CA GLY A 658 5.32 17.96 -19.05
C GLY A 658 4.77 19.13 -18.23
N SER A 659 5.45 19.47 -17.13
CA SER A 659 5.06 20.58 -16.26
C SER A 659 5.27 21.93 -16.92
N ALA A 660 6.28 22.08 -17.78
CA ALA A 660 6.55 23.30 -18.54
C ALA A 660 5.45 23.64 -19.58
N LEU A 661 4.51 22.72 -19.84
CA LEU A 661 3.37 22.94 -20.72
C LEU A 661 2.16 23.56 -19.99
N LEU A 662 2.14 23.56 -18.65
CA LEU A 662 1.05 24.01 -17.79
C LEU A 662 1.36 25.35 -17.11
#